data_AF-A0A8B6DZL8-F1
#
_entry.id   AF-A0A8B6DZL8-F1
#
_cell.length_a   1.000
_cell.length_b   1.000
_cell.length_c   1.000
_cell.angle_alpha   90.00
_cell.angle_beta   90.00
_cell.angle_gamma   90.00
#
_symmetry.space_group_name_H-M   'P 1'
#
loop_
_entity.id
_entity.type
_entity.pdbx_description
1 polymer ?
#
loop_
_entity_poly.entity_id
_entity_poly.type
_entity_poly.pdbx_seq_one_letter_code
_entity_poly.pdbx_strand_id
1 'polypeptide(L)'
;MKVVCVLDSWGKTTPNVDRQSVTATTNLGAIDSPRRAALCVLEKVCKSVEASLEHVPFKKLDFGSTSVLEEFYNADVVVVDMTIPVQQSALFYHIGVRQSMGMKHNIVLFYDTDVEQSLSLKLSCGANVEFLPYLVDANSVPVVVENSTLPQDMCMHPEKGMSLYYQLKKRLIELQKENIAHQKERFLNDLRKARQSYKGEELVKHLDGMRRRLDDPQLLSVDVVFNMLLSFRDIQEYNSMVKLVEDLENIPNNTISSSIGIQYHYAFALNRRNKEGDRQKALNVVTKALSKTDNQTPDMLCLCGRIYKDMFVESDYTDKEALDNAILWYRKGFERQPHEYAGINLATLLVISGKDFSTCQELQRIGLILNNLIGKKGSLPSLTDYWDVATFFEISVLAQDFGKAVQAAECMFSLEPPYWYLKSTVGNITLINRFRKTSSQTGDYQLFCFWMDFFVEATKTETSATTFPVLVLEPTKNFMPSYVQINCDGENKEVRLWNVVQIAETKQQSQWTFQATSIKGVSLYKRDCRAVFIYVMENSDDFHIFFSSESQRLSFYTMVSDMISDQANAQIFTSMDEEEVVDFEYDLDDKNNRVVLGRGTYGIVYAARDKKTQVRIAIKEIPEKRTQKFSHYRGNQTTE
;
A
#
# COMPACT_ATOMS: atom_id res chain seq x y z
N MET A 1 -13.61 -25.85 -9.32
CA MET A 1 -14.62 -26.14 -8.30
C MET A 1 -14.83 -27.65 -8.27
N LYS A 2 -14.68 -28.27 -7.10
CA LYS A 2 -14.86 -29.70 -6.85
C LYS A 2 -16.22 -29.96 -6.22
N VAL A 3 -17.05 -30.72 -6.94
CA VAL A 3 -18.38 -31.17 -6.49
C VAL A 3 -18.28 -32.65 -6.15
N VAL A 4 -18.64 -33.02 -4.92
CA VAL A 4 -18.74 -34.42 -4.50
C VAL A 4 -20.20 -34.79 -4.33
N CYS A 5 -20.61 -35.95 -4.86
CA CYS A 5 -21.99 -36.38 -4.77
C CYS A 5 -22.13 -37.76 -4.12
N VAL A 6 -23.16 -37.91 -3.29
CA VAL A 6 -23.57 -39.18 -2.66
C VAL A 6 -24.96 -39.51 -3.18
N LEU A 7 -24.99 -40.00 -4.43
CA LEU A 7 -26.17 -40.44 -5.16
C LEU A 7 -25.93 -41.87 -5.65
N ASP A 8 -26.17 -42.84 -4.78
CA ASP A 8 -25.97 -44.25 -5.14
C ASP A 8 -27.07 -44.75 -6.07
N SER A 9 -26.70 -45.14 -7.30
CA SER A 9 -27.53 -46.04 -8.09
C SER A 9 -27.08 -47.48 -7.81
N TRP A 10 -27.97 -48.32 -7.26
CA TRP A 10 -27.68 -49.75 -7.19
C TRP A 10 -27.75 -50.32 -8.61
N GLY A 11 -26.63 -50.38 -9.31
CA GLY A 11 -26.68 -50.70 -10.74
C GLY A 11 -25.37 -50.73 -11.53
N LYS A 12 -24.28 -51.19 -10.92
CA LYS A 12 -23.25 -51.94 -11.67
C LYS A 12 -23.12 -53.32 -11.05
N THR A 13 -24.08 -54.20 -11.34
CA THR A 13 -23.85 -55.64 -11.20
C THR A 13 -22.77 -56.01 -12.21
N THR A 14 -21.57 -56.31 -11.72
CA THR A 14 -20.64 -57.24 -12.36
C THR A 14 -21.41 -58.55 -12.65
N PRO A 15 -21.22 -59.19 -13.81
CA PRO A 15 -21.95 -60.40 -14.17
C PRO A 15 -21.33 -61.59 -13.45
N ASN A 16 -21.77 -61.84 -12.22
CA ASN A 16 -21.66 -63.09 -11.43
C ASN A 16 -21.58 -62.71 -9.96
N VAL A 17 -22.71 -62.69 -9.25
CA VAL A 17 -22.86 -63.27 -7.90
C VAL A 17 -24.36 -63.49 -7.68
N ASP A 18 -24.68 -64.67 -7.17
CA ASP A 18 -26.01 -65.23 -6.94
C ASP A 18 -27.01 -64.30 -6.27
N ARG A 19 -28.22 -64.26 -6.86
CA ARG A 19 -29.43 -63.72 -6.25
C ARG A 19 -29.98 -64.73 -5.25
N GLN A 20 -29.61 -64.63 -3.98
CA GLN A 20 -30.46 -65.14 -2.90
C GLN A 20 -30.23 -64.36 -1.61
N SER A 21 -31.36 -64.10 -0.93
CA SER A 21 -31.54 -63.40 0.35
C SER A 21 -31.31 -61.88 0.39
N VAL A 22 -32.37 -61.09 0.15
CA VAL A 22 -32.83 -60.04 1.07
C VAL A 22 -34.34 -59.85 0.84
N THR A 23 -35.16 -60.35 1.77
CA THR A 23 -36.58 -60.00 1.89
C THR A 23 -36.74 -59.01 3.04
N ALA A 24 -36.93 -57.71 2.72
CA ALA A 24 -37.57 -56.71 3.56
C ALA A 24 -37.94 -55.47 2.72
N THR A 25 -39.23 -55.37 2.39
CA THR A 25 -40.04 -54.13 2.30
C THR A 25 -39.34 -52.79 2.06
N THR A 26 -39.18 -52.42 0.79
CA THR A 26 -39.39 -51.08 0.21
C THR A 26 -39.32 -51.26 -1.31
N ASN A 27 -40.16 -50.55 -2.08
CA ASN A 27 -40.15 -50.58 -3.55
C ASN A 27 -38.86 -49.93 -4.11
N LEU A 28 -37.69 -50.53 -3.86
CA LEU A 28 -36.37 -50.03 -4.27
C LEU A 28 -36.29 -49.77 -5.78
N GLY A 29 -37.00 -50.58 -6.59
CA GLY A 29 -37.05 -50.40 -8.04
C GLY A 29 -37.76 -49.11 -8.50
N ALA A 30 -38.67 -48.55 -7.70
CA ALA A 30 -39.44 -47.35 -8.06
C ALA A 30 -38.66 -46.04 -7.84
N ILE A 31 -37.66 -46.05 -6.95
CA ILE A 31 -36.91 -44.86 -6.53
C ILE A 31 -35.56 -44.76 -7.27
N ASP A 32 -35.04 -45.87 -7.78
CA ASP A 32 -33.76 -45.92 -8.50
C ASP A 32 -33.75 -45.13 -9.82
N SER A 33 -34.85 -45.15 -10.57
CA SER A 33 -34.96 -44.42 -11.84
C SER A 33 -34.93 -42.90 -11.64
N PRO A 34 -35.72 -42.31 -10.71
CA PRO A 34 -35.63 -40.90 -10.35
C PRO A 34 -34.24 -40.44 -9.87
N ARG A 35 -33.55 -41.24 -9.04
CA ARG A 35 -32.22 -40.90 -8.52
C ARG A 35 -31.16 -40.90 -9.62
N ARG A 36 -31.25 -41.84 -10.57
CA ARG A 36 -30.39 -41.84 -11.77
C ARG A 36 -30.65 -40.63 -12.67
N ALA A 37 -31.90 -40.20 -12.81
CA ALA A 37 -32.24 -39.01 -13.57
C ALA A 37 -31.63 -37.74 -12.92
N ALA A 38 -31.72 -37.61 -11.59
CA ALA A 38 -31.10 -36.51 -10.85
C ALA A 38 -29.57 -36.50 -10.99
N LEU A 39 -28.92 -37.67 -10.94
CA LEU A 39 -27.49 -37.80 -11.16
C LEU A 39 -27.07 -37.35 -12.56
N CYS A 40 -27.80 -37.77 -13.59
CA CYS A 40 -27.57 -37.35 -14.98
C CYS A 40 -27.73 -35.83 -15.15
N VAL A 41 -28.69 -35.22 -14.44
CA VAL A 41 -28.83 -33.76 -14.39
C VAL A 41 -27.59 -33.12 -13.74
N LEU A 42 -27.14 -33.61 -12.59
CA LEU A 42 -25.96 -33.08 -11.91
C LEU A 42 -24.69 -33.18 -12.77
N GLU A 43 -24.48 -34.30 -13.47
CA GLU A 43 -23.39 -34.48 -14.42
C GLU A 43 -23.44 -33.44 -15.55
N LYS A 44 -24.63 -33.20 -16.13
CA LYS A 44 -24.84 -32.18 -17.16
C LYS A 44 -24.58 -30.77 -16.64
N VAL A 45 -25.04 -30.48 -15.42
CA VAL A 45 -24.80 -29.18 -14.78
C VAL A 45 -23.32 -28.96 -14.56
N CYS A 46 -22.61 -29.90 -13.94
CA CYS A 46 -21.17 -29.82 -13.66
C CYS A 46 -20.36 -29.61 -14.95
N LYS A 47 -20.67 -30.34 -16.02
CA LYS A 47 -20.07 -30.13 -17.35
C LYS A 47 -20.34 -28.72 -17.89
N SER A 48 -21.55 -28.19 -17.69
CA SER A 48 -21.92 -26.86 -18.19
C SER A 48 -21.26 -25.69 -17.43
N VAL A 49 -20.74 -25.94 -16.22
CA VAL A 49 -20.04 -24.95 -15.38
C VAL A 49 -18.55 -25.30 -15.19
N GLU A 50 -18.03 -26.27 -15.95
CA GLU A 50 -16.64 -26.73 -15.88
C GLU A 50 -16.18 -27.15 -14.46
N ALA A 51 -17.09 -27.73 -13.68
CA ALA A 51 -16.78 -28.27 -12.36
C ALA A 51 -16.37 -29.76 -12.44
N SER A 52 -15.44 -30.18 -11.59
CA SER A 52 -15.12 -31.60 -11.42
C SER A 52 -16.18 -32.26 -10.55
N LEU A 53 -16.74 -33.38 -11.01
CA LEU A 53 -17.72 -34.18 -10.26
C LEU A 53 -17.09 -35.50 -9.84
N GLU A 54 -17.11 -35.76 -8.54
CA GLU A 54 -16.67 -37.03 -7.94
C GLU A 54 -17.85 -37.74 -7.28
N HIS A 55 -17.92 -39.06 -7.47
CA HIS A 55 -18.99 -39.89 -6.94
C HIS A 55 -18.48 -40.71 -5.76
N VAL A 56 -19.08 -40.49 -4.60
CA VAL A 56 -18.76 -41.18 -3.35
C VAL A 56 -19.88 -42.16 -3.01
N PRO A 57 -19.61 -43.48 -2.94
CA PRO A 57 -20.61 -44.43 -2.49
C PRO A 57 -20.97 -44.25 -1.02
N PHE A 58 -22.26 -44.29 -0.67
CA PHE A 58 -22.71 -44.10 0.72
C PHE A 58 -22.03 -45.09 1.67
N LYS A 59 -21.96 -46.38 1.28
CA LYS A 59 -21.34 -47.42 2.10
C LYS A 59 -19.87 -47.13 2.46
N LYS A 60 -19.12 -46.47 1.58
CA LYS A 60 -17.71 -46.13 1.84
C LYS A 60 -17.59 -44.89 2.72
N LEU A 61 -18.52 -43.95 2.59
CA LEU A 61 -18.61 -42.77 3.44
C LEU A 61 -19.00 -43.17 4.87
N ASP A 62 -20.04 -44.00 5.00
CA ASP A 62 -20.58 -44.52 6.27
C ASP A 62 -19.57 -45.42 7.00
N PHE A 63 -18.79 -46.21 6.25
CA PHE A 63 -17.67 -46.97 6.82
C PHE A 63 -16.52 -46.07 7.33
N GLY A 64 -16.43 -44.82 6.86
CA GLY A 64 -15.40 -43.89 7.29
C GLY A 64 -14.03 -44.09 6.63
N SER A 65 -13.98 -44.51 5.37
CA SER A 65 -12.72 -44.60 4.62
C SER A 65 -12.01 -43.24 4.55
N THR A 66 -10.75 -43.15 5.00
CA THR A 66 -10.01 -41.88 5.10
C THR A 66 -10.01 -41.07 3.82
N SER A 67 -9.70 -41.69 2.67
CA SER A 67 -9.67 -40.99 1.37
C SER A 67 -11.04 -40.43 0.98
N VAL A 68 -12.12 -41.15 1.31
CA VAL A 68 -13.50 -40.76 0.99
C VAL A 68 -13.97 -39.64 1.91
N LEU A 69 -13.59 -39.69 3.19
CA LEU A 69 -13.84 -38.59 4.13
C LEU A 69 -13.06 -37.33 3.73
N GLU A 70 -11.81 -37.46 3.30
CA GLU A 70 -11.02 -36.34 2.79
C GLU A 70 -11.64 -35.72 1.54
N GLU A 71 -12.07 -36.53 0.57
CA GLU A 71 -12.77 -36.06 -0.62
C GLU A 71 -14.08 -35.36 -0.25
N PHE A 72 -14.90 -36.00 0.59
CA PHE A 72 -16.22 -35.48 0.97
C PHE A 72 -16.11 -34.22 1.84
N TYR A 73 -15.19 -34.12 2.80
CA TYR A 73 -15.09 -32.96 3.69
C TYR A 73 -14.40 -31.75 3.07
N ASN A 74 -13.49 -31.94 2.11
CA ASN A 74 -12.78 -30.85 1.45
C ASN A 74 -13.41 -30.39 0.12
N ALA A 75 -14.48 -31.02 -0.35
CA ALA A 75 -15.17 -30.60 -1.57
C ALA A 75 -15.77 -29.19 -1.43
N ASP A 76 -15.69 -28.37 -2.49
CA ASP A 76 -16.30 -27.05 -2.53
C ASP A 76 -17.82 -27.14 -2.34
N VAL A 77 -18.45 -28.16 -2.95
CA VAL A 77 -19.89 -28.43 -2.85
C VAL A 77 -20.12 -29.93 -2.65
N VAL A 78 -21.01 -30.28 -1.74
CA VAL A 78 -21.53 -31.66 -1.64
C VAL A 78 -22.99 -31.72 -2.04
N VAL A 79 -23.36 -32.73 -2.82
CA VAL A 79 -24.75 -33.03 -3.20
C VAL A 79 -25.10 -34.42 -2.66
N VAL A 80 -25.96 -34.49 -1.66
CA VAL A 80 -26.38 -35.76 -1.07
C VAL A 80 -27.83 -36.04 -1.39
N ASP A 81 -28.14 -37.28 -1.75
CA ASP A 81 -29.53 -37.72 -1.90
C ASP A 81 -30.00 -38.36 -0.60
N MET A 82 -31.06 -37.80 -0.01
CA MET A 82 -31.66 -38.24 1.25
C MET A 82 -32.97 -39.03 1.03
N THR A 83 -33.19 -39.51 -0.18
CA THR A 83 -34.42 -40.23 -0.54
C THR A 83 -34.55 -41.56 0.22
N ILE A 84 -33.44 -42.18 0.66
CA ILE A 84 -33.44 -43.43 1.42
C ILE A 84 -33.44 -43.14 2.93
N PRO A 85 -34.52 -43.47 3.68
CA PRO A 85 -34.63 -43.11 5.10
C PRO A 85 -33.50 -43.64 5.98
N VAL A 86 -33.07 -44.89 5.78
CA VAL A 86 -31.97 -45.51 6.55
C VAL A 86 -30.60 -44.83 6.35
N GLN A 87 -30.43 -43.97 5.34
CA GLN A 87 -29.18 -43.23 5.10
C GLN A 87 -29.18 -41.83 5.71
N GLN A 88 -30.35 -41.28 6.05
CA GLN A 88 -30.52 -39.85 6.38
C GLN A 88 -29.70 -39.44 7.61
N SER A 89 -29.76 -40.20 8.70
CA SER A 89 -29.04 -39.84 9.95
C SER A 89 -27.53 -39.76 9.75
N ALA A 90 -26.94 -40.71 9.01
CA ALA A 90 -25.51 -40.71 8.70
C ALA A 90 -25.12 -39.55 7.76
N LEU A 91 -25.93 -39.27 6.74
CA LEU A 91 -25.69 -38.14 5.84
C LEU A 91 -25.79 -36.79 6.55
N PHE A 92 -26.78 -36.61 7.44
CA PHE A 92 -26.88 -35.41 8.28
C PHE A 92 -25.67 -35.26 9.21
N TYR A 93 -25.16 -36.35 9.79
CA TYR A 93 -23.92 -36.31 10.58
C TYR A 93 -22.74 -35.79 9.75
N HIS A 94 -22.51 -36.31 8.55
CA HIS A 94 -21.40 -35.86 7.70
C HIS A 94 -21.56 -34.41 7.22
N ILE A 95 -22.78 -33.96 6.92
CA ILE A 95 -23.05 -32.54 6.64
C ILE A 95 -22.74 -31.69 7.87
N GLY A 96 -23.14 -32.12 9.07
CA GLY A 96 -22.86 -31.42 10.32
C GLY A 96 -21.36 -31.25 10.57
N VAL A 97 -20.56 -32.29 10.31
CA VAL A 97 -19.09 -32.21 10.39
C VAL A 97 -18.54 -31.17 9.42
N ARG A 98 -18.98 -31.17 8.15
CA ARG A 98 -18.59 -30.16 7.16
C ARG A 98 -18.91 -28.74 7.62
N GLN A 99 -20.11 -28.53 8.14
CA GLN A 99 -20.54 -27.22 8.64
C GLN A 99 -19.69 -26.75 9.82
N SER A 100 -19.31 -27.66 10.73
CA SER A 100 -18.41 -27.34 11.85
C SER A 100 -17.02 -26.89 11.39
N MET A 101 -16.57 -27.35 10.22
CA MET A 101 -15.33 -26.93 9.56
C MET A 101 -15.48 -25.64 8.74
N GLY A 102 -16.66 -25.00 8.75
CA GLY A 102 -16.94 -23.79 8.00
C GLY A 102 -17.31 -24.01 6.53
N MET A 103 -17.55 -25.25 6.10
CA MET A 103 -17.99 -25.56 4.74
C MET A 103 -19.50 -25.33 4.60
N LYS A 104 -19.88 -24.26 3.88
CA LYS A 104 -21.25 -23.73 3.82
C LYS A 104 -22.10 -24.24 2.65
N HIS A 105 -21.54 -25.04 1.75
CA HIS A 105 -22.22 -25.37 0.50
C HIS A 105 -22.55 -26.87 0.46
N ASN A 106 -23.75 -27.18 0.94
CA ASN A 106 -24.28 -28.52 1.04
C ASN A 106 -25.69 -28.53 0.42
N ILE A 107 -25.91 -29.38 -0.59
CA ILE A 107 -27.18 -29.51 -1.29
C ILE A 107 -27.76 -30.88 -0.96
N VAL A 108 -29.01 -30.90 -0.52
CA VAL A 108 -29.78 -32.11 -0.25
C VAL A 108 -30.82 -32.28 -1.34
N LEU A 109 -30.75 -33.39 -2.06
CA LEU A 109 -31.77 -33.82 -3.00
C LEU A 109 -32.71 -34.82 -2.32
N PHE A 110 -34.00 -34.70 -2.60
CA PHE A 110 -35.02 -35.62 -2.11
C PHE A 110 -36.05 -35.87 -3.20
N TYR A 111 -36.24 -37.12 -3.61
CA TYR A 111 -37.35 -37.47 -4.49
C TYR A 111 -38.64 -37.45 -3.67
N ASP A 112 -39.50 -36.46 -3.94
CA ASP A 112 -40.69 -36.17 -3.13
C ASP A 112 -41.75 -37.26 -3.30
N THR A 113 -41.69 -38.29 -2.46
CA THR A 113 -42.66 -39.39 -2.42
C THR A 113 -43.75 -39.17 -1.38
N ASP A 114 -43.51 -38.29 -0.43
CA ASP A 114 -44.37 -38.00 0.71
C ASP A 114 -44.11 -36.57 1.21
N VAL A 115 -45.19 -35.77 1.19
CA VAL A 115 -45.21 -34.36 1.57
C VAL A 115 -44.76 -34.14 3.01
N GLU A 116 -45.18 -35.04 3.92
CA GLU A 116 -44.84 -34.91 5.35
C GLU A 116 -43.35 -35.19 5.59
N GLN A 117 -42.79 -36.19 4.90
CA GLN A 117 -41.36 -36.48 4.95
C GLN A 117 -40.53 -35.37 4.32
N SER A 118 -40.97 -34.84 3.17
CA SER A 118 -40.32 -33.70 2.50
C SER A 118 -40.25 -32.48 3.43
N LEU A 119 -41.35 -32.15 4.10
CA LEU A 119 -41.40 -31.05 5.07
C LEU A 119 -40.52 -31.32 6.29
N SER A 120 -40.54 -32.54 6.83
CA SER A 120 -39.72 -32.94 7.98
C SER A 120 -38.22 -32.82 7.67
N LEU A 121 -37.78 -33.29 6.50
CA LEU A 121 -36.40 -33.15 6.05
C LEU A 121 -36.01 -31.69 5.82
N LYS A 122 -36.88 -30.90 5.20
CA LYS A 122 -36.66 -29.47 4.99
C LYS A 122 -36.46 -28.72 6.31
N LEU A 123 -37.23 -29.04 7.35
CA LEU A 123 -37.09 -28.46 8.69
C LEU A 123 -35.85 -28.97 9.44
N SER A 124 -35.37 -30.17 9.12
CA SER A 124 -34.15 -30.75 9.69
C SER A 124 -32.87 -30.19 9.04
N CYS A 125 -32.97 -29.66 7.83
CA CYS A 125 -31.88 -28.94 7.17
C CYS A 125 -31.60 -27.61 7.90
N GLY A 126 -30.42 -27.49 8.50
CA GLY A 126 -29.96 -26.26 9.17
C GLY A 126 -29.59 -25.14 8.19
N ALA A 127 -29.13 -24.01 8.72
CA ALA A 127 -28.61 -22.91 7.92
C ALA A 127 -27.45 -23.38 7.03
N ASN A 128 -27.37 -22.90 5.79
CA ASN A 128 -26.35 -23.30 4.80
C ASN A 128 -26.47 -24.76 4.31
N VAL A 129 -27.68 -25.33 4.37
CA VAL A 129 -28.07 -26.52 3.60
C VAL A 129 -29.20 -26.13 2.65
N GLU A 130 -29.01 -26.40 1.37
CA GLU A 130 -30.04 -26.18 0.37
C GLU A 130 -30.82 -27.46 0.10
N PHE A 131 -32.11 -27.44 0.45
CA PHE A 131 -33.01 -28.57 0.25
C PHE A 131 -33.77 -28.41 -1.07
N LEU A 132 -33.55 -29.33 -2.01
CA LEU A 132 -34.19 -29.38 -3.33
C LEU A 132 -35.03 -30.67 -3.44
N PRO A 133 -36.29 -30.63 -2.98
CA PRO A 133 -37.24 -31.71 -3.25
C PRO A 133 -37.60 -31.70 -4.74
N TYR A 134 -37.62 -32.87 -5.37
CA TYR A 134 -37.88 -32.99 -6.81
C TYR A 134 -38.83 -34.13 -7.14
N LEU A 135 -39.61 -33.94 -8.20
CA LEU A 135 -40.38 -34.96 -8.88
C LEU A 135 -39.79 -35.24 -10.26
N VAL A 136 -40.22 -36.32 -10.89
CA VAL A 136 -39.86 -36.64 -12.28
C VAL A 136 -41.13 -36.52 -13.11
N ASP A 137 -41.09 -35.71 -14.16
CA ASP A 137 -42.23 -35.51 -15.06
C ASP A 137 -42.44 -36.71 -16.01
N ALA A 138 -43.51 -36.67 -16.81
CA ALA A 138 -43.83 -37.70 -17.80
C ALA A 138 -42.73 -37.90 -18.87
N ASN A 139 -41.81 -36.95 -19.05
CA ASN A 139 -40.68 -37.01 -19.96
C ASN A 139 -39.38 -37.48 -19.28
N SER A 140 -39.46 -38.00 -18.05
CA SER A 140 -38.31 -38.40 -17.24
C SER A 140 -37.34 -37.27 -16.86
N VAL A 141 -37.84 -36.03 -16.79
CA VAL A 141 -37.06 -34.84 -16.41
C VAL A 141 -37.30 -34.50 -14.93
N PRO A 142 -36.23 -34.38 -14.11
CA PRO A 142 -36.35 -33.93 -12.73
C PRO A 142 -36.72 -32.44 -12.60
N VAL A 143 -37.77 -32.14 -11.84
CA VAL A 143 -38.31 -30.81 -11.58
C VAL A 143 -38.42 -30.58 -10.08
N VAL A 144 -37.91 -29.44 -9.60
CA VAL A 144 -37.97 -29.03 -8.18
C VAL A 144 -39.39 -28.59 -7.84
N VAL A 145 -39.91 -29.01 -6.70
CA VAL A 145 -41.29 -28.72 -6.27
C VAL A 145 -41.29 -28.01 -4.91
N GLU A 146 -41.87 -26.81 -4.82
CA GLU A 146 -41.86 -26.07 -3.55
C GLU A 146 -42.97 -26.50 -2.57
N ASN A 147 -44.09 -27.00 -3.09
CA ASN A 147 -45.24 -27.53 -2.34
C ASN A 147 -45.86 -28.71 -3.13
N SER A 148 -46.03 -29.85 -2.49
CA SER A 148 -46.26 -31.17 -3.10
C SER A 148 -47.67 -31.42 -3.70
N THR A 149 -48.32 -30.42 -4.28
CA THR A 149 -49.67 -30.55 -4.87
C THR A 149 -49.66 -30.66 -6.40
N LEU A 150 -48.71 -31.39 -6.98
CA LEU A 150 -48.66 -31.63 -8.43
C LEU A 150 -49.02 -33.08 -8.75
N PRO A 151 -50.08 -33.35 -9.55
CA PRO A 151 -50.40 -34.69 -10.04
C PRO A 151 -49.28 -35.23 -10.95
N GLN A 152 -48.83 -36.46 -10.69
CA GLN A 152 -47.79 -37.17 -11.47
C GLN A 152 -48.14 -37.36 -12.96
N ASP A 153 -49.40 -37.15 -13.36
CA ASP A 153 -49.92 -37.43 -14.71
C ASP A 153 -49.94 -36.22 -15.67
N MET A 154 -49.47 -35.04 -15.26
CA MET A 154 -49.41 -33.87 -16.16
C MET A 154 -48.01 -33.66 -16.76
N CYS A 155 -47.95 -33.55 -18.09
CA CYS A 155 -46.81 -32.97 -18.81
C CYS A 155 -46.65 -31.50 -18.43
N MET A 156 -45.85 -31.21 -17.41
CA MET A 156 -45.37 -29.86 -17.17
C MET A 156 -44.27 -29.58 -18.19
N HIS A 157 -44.44 -28.57 -19.04
CA HIS A 157 -43.27 -27.88 -19.58
C HIS A 157 -42.66 -27.15 -18.38
N PRO A 158 -41.49 -27.55 -17.84
CA PRO A 158 -40.93 -26.87 -16.68
C PRO A 158 -40.76 -25.40 -17.07
N GLU A 159 -41.49 -24.51 -16.39
CA GLU A 159 -41.18 -23.09 -16.46
C GLU A 159 -39.68 -22.94 -16.17
N LYS A 160 -38.98 -22.04 -16.88
CA LYS A 160 -37.51 -22.00 -16.93
C LYS A 160 -36.81 -22.02 -15.56
N GLY A 161 -37.49 -21.69 -14.46
CA GLY A 161 -36.99 -21.73 -13.09
C GLY A 161 -37.18 -23.04 -12.30
N MET A 162 -38.07 -23.95 -12.71
CA MET A 162 -38.45 -25.12 -11.89
C MET A 162 -37.63 -26.38 -12.15
N SER A 163 -36.88 -26.46 -13.26
CA SER A 163 -36.06 -27.65 -13.53
C SER A 163 -34.93 -27.81 -12.49
N LEU A 164 -34.65 -29.05 -12.09
CA LEU A 164 -33.50 -29.36 -11.21
C LEU A 164 -32.17 -28.90 -11.83
N TYR A 165 -32.07 -28.97 -13.17
CA TYR A 165 -30.93 -28.46 -13.92
C TYR A 165 -30.72 -26.97 -13.67
N TYR A 166 -31.78 -26.15 -13.77
CA TYR A 166 -31.68 -24.71 -13.57
C TYR A 166 -31.30 -24.37 -12.13
N GLN A 167 -31.94 -25.00 -11.14
CA GLN A 167 -31.65 -24.73 -9.73
C GLN A 167 -30.22 -25.11 -9.36
N LEU A 168 -29.78 -26.33 -9.68
CA LEU A 168 -28.39 -26.73 -9.43
C LEU A 168 -27.39 -25.83 -10.17
N LYS A 169 -27.67 -25.48 -11.44
CA LYS A 169 -26.79 -24.59 -12.22
C LYS A 169 -26.70 -23.19 -11.61
N LYS A 170 -27.84 -22.61 -11.22
CA LYS A 170 -27.89 -21.30 -10.57
C LYS A 170 -27.01 -21.29 -9.32
N ARG A 171 -27.13 -22.32 -8.49
CA ARG A 171 -26.36 -22.44 -7.24
C ARG A 171 -24.88 -22.61 -7.46
N LEU A 172 -24.47 -23.54 -8.33
CA LEU A 172 -23.06 -23.71 -8.64
C LEU A 172 -22.42 -22.42 -9.21
N ILE A 173 -23.16 -21.63 -9.99
CA ILE A 173 -22.70 -20.32 -10.49
C ILE A 173 -22.60 -19.28 -9.37
N GLU A 174 -23.59 -19.19 -8.47
CA GLU A 174 -23.56 -18.29 -7.30
C GLU A 174 -22.32 -18.58 -6.43
N LEU A 175 -22.04 -19.85 -6.17
CA LEU A 175 -20.87 -20.29 -5.41
C LEU A 175 -19.55 -19.96 -6.08
N GLN A 176 -19.47 -20.16 -7.40
CA GLN A 176 -18.27 -19.79 -8.15
C GLN A 176 -18.00 -18.29 -8.05
N LYS A 177 -19.05 -17.45 -8.09
CA LYS A 177 -18.91 -16.00 -7.90
C LYS A 177 -18.43 -15.64 -6.49
N GLU A 178 -18.98 -16.28 -5.46
CA GLU A 178 -18.56 -16.08 -4.07
C GLU A 178 -17.09 -16.48 -3.85
N ASN A 179 -16.68 -17.64 -4.37
CA ASN A 179 -15.30 -18.11 -4.28
C ASN A 179 -14.32 -17.16 -4.99
N ILE A 180 -14.64 -16.72 -6.21
CA ILE A 180 -13.82 -15.75 -6.94
C ILE A 180 -13.72 -14.43 -6.16
N ALA A 181 -14.84 -13.94 -5.60
CA ALA A 181 -14.85 -12.73 -4.78
C ALA A 181 -13.94 -12.87 -3.55
N HIS A 182 -14.02 -14.00 -2.84
CA HIS A 182 -13.18 -14.27 -1.67
C HIS A 182 -11.68 -14.36 -2.03
N GLN A 183 -11.33 -15.02 -3.13
CA GLN A 183 -9.95 -15.09 -3.61
C GLN A 183 -9.39 -13.70 -3.96
N LYS A 184 -10.19 -12.85 -4.62
CA LYS A 184 -9.81 -11.46 -4.92
C LYS A 184 -9.63 -10.64 -3.65
N GLU A 185 -10.54 -10.76 -2.70
CA GLU A 185 -10.44 -10.07 -1.41
C GLU A 185 -9.16 -10.48 -0.67
N ARG A 186 -8.86 -11.79 -0.62
CA ARG A 186 -7.61 -12.31 -0.05
C ARG A 186 -6.39 -11.73 -0.74
N PHE A 187 -6.36 -11.71 -2.07
CA PHE A 187 -5.27 -11.09 -2.83
C PHE A 187 -5.09 -9.61 -2.46
N LEU A 188 -6.17 -8.82 -2.44
CA LEU A 188 -6.12 -7.40 -2.08
C LEU A 188 -5.69 -7.16 -0.63
N ASN A 189 -6.06 -8.06 0.29
CA ASN A 189 -5.62 -8.03 1.68
C ASN A 189 -4.12 -8.33 1.80
N ASP A 190 -3.63 -9.36 1.10
CA ASP A 190 -2.21 -9.68 1.04
C ASP A 190 -1.39 -8.51 0.45
N LEU A 191 -1.90 -7.87 -0.59
CA LEU A 191 -1.26 -6.71 -1.23
C LEU A 191 -1.19 -5.49 -0.29
N ARG A 192 -2.25 -5.25 0.50
CA ARG A 192 -2.25 -4.23 1.55
C ARG A 192 -1.22 -4.54 2.64
N LYS A 193 -1.16 -5.79 3.10
CA LYS A 193 -0.18 -6.22 4.10
C LYS A 193 1.25 -6.07 3.59
N ALA A 194 1.51 -6.42 2.32
CA ALA A 194 2.83 -6.27 1.72
C ALA A 194 3.32 -4.81 1.76
N ARG A 195 2.47 -3.86 1.34
CA ARG A 195 2.78 -2.41 1.38
C ARG A 195 3.06 -1.87 2.78
N GLN A 196 2.42 -2.44 3.81
CA GLN A 196 2.60 -2.03 5.20
C GLN A 196 3.84 -2.65 5.85
N SER A 197 4.21 -3.87 5.43
CA SER A 197 5.22 -4.67 6.10
C SER A 197 6.62 -4.50 5.50
N TYR A 198 6.72 -4.18 4.21
CA TYR A 198 7.99 -4.10 3.49
C TYR A 198 8.22 -2.71 2.90
N LYS A 199 9.49 -2.34 2.70
CA LYS A 199 9.92 -1.10 2.05
C LYS A 199 11.10 -1.38 1.11
N GLY A 200 11.37 -0.45 0.18
CA GLY A 200 12.52 -0.53 -0.73
C GLY A 200 12.53 -1.82 -1.57
N GLU A 201 13.71 -2.43 -1.72
CA GLU A 201 13.91 -3.63 -2.56
C GLU A 201 13.13 -4.86 -2.08
N GLU A 202 12.88 -5.00 -0.77
CA GLU A 202 12.09 -6.12 -0.25
C GLU A 202 10.65 -6.04 -0.75
N LEU A 203 10.07 -4.83 -0.78
CA LEU A 203 8.72 -4.62 -1.31
C LEU A 203 8.67 -4.94 -2.80
N VAL A 204 9.68 -4.56 -3.59
CA VAL A 204 9.78 -4.92 -5.02
C VAL A 204 9.68 -6.43 -5.21
N LYS A 205 10.48 -7.20 -4.48
CA LYS A 205 10.50 -8.68 -4.56
C LYS A 205 9.15 -9.30 -4.20
N HIS A 206 8.50 -8.79 -3.15
CA HIS A 206 7.18 -9.25 -2.75
C HIS A 206 6.10 -8.93 -3.79
N LEU A 207 6.13 -7.74 -4.40
CA LEU A 207 5.21 -7.37 -5.46
C LEU A 207 5.42 -8.20 -6.73
N ASP A 208 6.66 -8.53 -7.11
CA ASP A 208 6.91 -9.44 -8.22
C ASP A 208 6.37 -10.85 -7.97
N GLY A 209 6.47 -11.35 -6.73
CA GLY A 209 5.83 -12.61 -6.32
C GLY A 209 4.30 -12.53 -6.40
N MET A 210 3.71 -11.42 -5.98
CA MET A 210 2.27 -11.17 -6.07
C MET A 210 1.80 -11.10 -7.52
N ARG A 211 2.58 -10.49 -8.42
CA ARG A 211 2.27 -10.41 -9.85
C ARG A 211 2.07 -11.79 -10.48
N ARG A 212 2.90 -12.78 -10.14
CA ARG A 212 2.79 -14.15 -10.68
C ARG A 212 1.47 -14.81 -10.33
N ARG A 213 0.81 -14.42 -9.23
CA ARG A 213 -0.53 -14.93 -8.89
C ARG A 213 -1.59 -14.44 -9.88
N LEU A 214 -1.36 -13.34 -10.59
CA LEU A 214 -2.27 -12.81 -11.62
C LEU A 214 -2.25 -13.64 -12.92
N ASP A 215 -1.38 -14.64 -13.02
CA ASP A 215 -1.45 -15.64 -14.09
C ASP A 215 -2.74 -16.51 -13.98
N ASP A 216 -3.41 -16.50 -12.82
CA ASP A 216 -4.75 -17.06 -12.64
C ASP A 216 -5.82 -16.11 -13.22
N PRO A 217 -6.54 -16.51 -14.29
CA PRO A 217 -7.58 -15.68 -14.91
C PRO A 217 -8.71 -15.27 -13.96
N GLN A 218 -8.96 -16.03 -12.89
CA GLN A 218 -10.02 -15.72 -11.93
C GLN A 218 -9.70 -14.46 -11.10
N LEU A 219 -8.42 -14.15 -10.91
CA LEU A 219 -7.95 -12.96 -10.20
C LEU A 219 -7.88 -11.72 -11.09
N LEU A 220 -7.91 -11.87 -12.42
CA LEU A 220 -7.83 -10.77 -13.36
C LEU A 220 -9.13 -9.95 -13.37
N SER A 221 -9.17 -8.88 -12.59
CA SER A 221 -10.19 -7.84 -12.67
C SER A 221 -9.62 -6.44 -12.52
N VAL A 222 -10.43 -5.44 -12.92
CA VAL A 222 -10.04 -4.02 -12.95
C VAL A 222 -9.53 -3.55 -11.60
N ASP A 223 -10.23 -3.88 -10.51
CA ASP A 223 -9.86 -3.51 -9.14
C ASP A 223 -8.53 -4.13 -8.68
N VAL A 224 -8.30 -5.42 -8.99
CA VAL A 224 -7.06 -6.13 -8.66
C VAL A 224 -5.87 -5.53 -9.40
N VAL A 225 -5.99 -5.37 -10.73
CA VAL A 225 -4.93 -4.78 -11.56
C VAL A 225 -4.67 -3.33 -11.16
N PHE A 226 -5.73 -2.55 -10.90
CA PHE A 226 -5.60 -1.17 -10.45
C PHE A 226 -4.82 -1.05 -9.14
N ASN A 227 -5.15 -1.86 -8.14
CA ASN A 227 -4.42 -1.87 -6.87
C ASN A 227 -2.97 -2.35 -7.03
N MET A 228 -2.71 -3.27 -7.96
CA MET A 228 -1.35 -3.70 -8.30
C MET A 228 -0.54 -2.55 -8.90
N LEU A 229 -1.12 -1.80 -9.84
CA LEU A 229 -0.49 -0.62 -10.45
C LEU A 229 -0.20 0.47 -9.41
N LEU A 230 -1.12 0.73 -8.48
CA LEU A 230 -0.86 1.65 -7.37
C LEU A 230 0.33 1.20 -6.52
N SER A 231 0.40 -0.09 -6.21
CA SER A 231 1.49 -0.65 -5.40
C SER A 231 2.85 -0.49 -6.08
N PHE A 232 2.93 -0.75 -7.39
CA PHE A 232 4.16 -0.47 -8.16
C PHE A 232 4.46 1.03 -8.27
N ARG A 233 3.44 1.87 -8.41
CA ARG A 233 3.62 3.33 -8.50
C ARG A 233 4.23 3.90 -7.24
N ASP A 234 3.80 3.43 -6.07
CA ASP A 234 4.27 3.92 -4.77
C ASP A 234 5.79 3.68 -4.57
N ILE A 235 6.34 2.63 -5.20
CA ILE A 235 7.78 2.34 -5.24
C ILE A 235 8.47 2.78 -6.55
N GLN A 236 7.75 3.48 -7.44
CA GLN A 236 8.25 3.97 -8.73
C GLN A 236 8.73 2.87 -9.70
N GLU A 237 8.20 1.64 -9.59
CA GLU A 237 8.49 0.53 -10.50
C GLU A 237 7.69 0.64 -11.81
N TYR A 238 7.98 1.69 -12.58
CA TYR A 238 7.26 2.01 -13.82
C TYR A 238 7.43 0.94 -14.91
N ASN A 239 8.57 0.24 -14.93
CA ASN A 239 8.80 -0.89 -15.83
C ASN A 239 7.76 -2.00 -15.61
N SER A 240 7.52 -2.37 -14.35
CA SER A 240 6.56 -3.42 -13.98
C SER A 240 5.11 -2.99 -14.26
N MET A 241 4.78 -1.72 -14.04
CA MET A 241 3.47 -1.16 -14.42
C MET A 241 3.20 -1.29 -15.92
N VAL A 242 4.15 -0.83 -16.76
CA VAL A 242 4.01 -0.89 -18.22
C VAL A 242 3.90 -2.33 -18.69
N LYS A 243 4.80 -3.21 -18.23
CA LYS A 243 4.80 -4.61 -18.63
C LYS A 243 3.48 -5.31 -18.24
N LEU A 244 2.93 -5.02 -17.06
CA LEU A 244 1.65 -5.60 -16.63
C LEU A 244 0.51 -5.24 -17.60
N VAL A 245 0.42 -3.98 -18.02
CA VAL A 245 -0.65 -3.55 -18.93
C VAL A 245 -0.44 -4.09 -20.35
N GLU A 246 0.81 -4.14 -20.83
CA GLU A 246 1.15 -4.74 -22.12
C GLU A 246 0.87 -6.25 -22.15
N ASP A 247 1.18 -6.98 -21.08
CA ASP A 247 0.85 -8.41 -20.94
C ASP A 247 -0.68 -8.63 -21.00
N LEU A 248 -1.45 -7.73 -20.37
CA LEU A 248 -2.91 -7.75 -20.41
C LEU A 248 -3.45 -7.49 -21.83
N GLU A 249 -2.87 -6.56 -22.59
CA GLU A 249 -3.26 -6.28 -23.98
C GLU A 249 -3.08 -7.48 -24.91
N ASN A 250 -2.17 -8.41 -24.59
CA ASN A 250 -1.95 -9.65 -25.34
C ASN A 250 -3.03 -10.73 -25.07
N ILE A 251 -3.88 -10.55 -24.06
CA ILE A 251 -4.96 -11.49 -23.74
C ILE A 251 -6.16 -11.21 -24.67
N PRO A 252 -6.69 -12.22 -25.40
CA PRO A 252 -7.83 -12.02 -26.29
C PRO A 252 -9.08 -11.60 -25.51
N ASN A 253 -9.86 -10.66 -26.08
CA ASN A 253 -11.09 -10.10 -25.49
C ASN A 253 -10.91 -9.41 -24.13
N ASN A 254 -9.70 -8.94 -23.80
CA ASN A 254 -9.45 -8.23 -22.55
C ASN A 254 -10.12 -6.85 -22.53
N THR A 255 -11.00 -6.63 -21.55
CA THR A 255 -11.67 -5.34 -21.31
C THR A 255 -11.04 -4.53 -20.17
N ILE A 256 -10.15 -5.12 -19.38
CA ILE A 256 -9.49 -4.53 -18.21
C ILE A 256 -8.60 -3.36 -18.63
N SER A 257 -7.75 -3.54 -19.65
CA SER A 257 -6.84 -2.50 -20.18
C SER A 257 -7.59 -1.30 -20.77
N SER A 258 -8.87 -1.48 -21.12
CA SER A 258 -9.74 -0.41 -21.64
C SER A 258 -10.34 0.46 -20.54
N SER A 259 -10.22 0.07 -19.27
CA SER A 259 -10.68 0.88 -18.14
C SER A 259 -9.87 2.19 -18.03
N ILE A 260 -10.56 3.32 -17.84
CA ILE A 260 -9.93 4.64 -17.78
C ILE A 260 -8.86 4.74 -16.69
N GLY A 261 -9.08 4.11 -15.53
CA GLY A 261 -8.10 4.11 -14.44
C GLY A 261 -6.83 3.34 -14.78
N ILE A 262 -6.96 2.24 -15.53
CA ILE A 262 -5.81 1.47 -16.02
C ILE A 262 -5.07 2.25 -17.11
N GLN A 263 -5.79 2.85 -18.06
CA GLN A 263 -5.21 3.71 -19.10
C GLN A 263 -4.46 4.91 -18.52
N TYR A 264 -5.01 5.55 -17.48
CA TYR A 264 -4.36 6.64 -16.76
C TYR A 264 -3.01 6.18 -16.18
N HIS A 265 -3.01 5.11 -15.39
CA HIS A 265 -1.78 4.61 -14.77
C HIS A 265 -0.76 4.07 -15.77
N TYR A 266 -1.24 3.51 -16.89
CA TYR A 266 -0.39 3.06 -17.97
C TYR A 266 0.32 4.24 -18.66
N ALA A 267 -0.42 5.26 -19.08
CA ALA A 267 0.16 6.46 -19.68
C ALA A 267 1.06 7.23 -18.71
N PHE A 268 0.68 7.27 -17.43
CA PHE A 268 1.53 7.81 -16.37
C PHE A 268 2.85 7.04 -16.27
N ALA A 269 2.81 5.70 -16.21
CA ALA A 269 4.02 4.89 -16.12
C ALA A 269 4.91 5.01 -17.37
N LEU A 270 4.33 5.04 -18.57
CA LEU A 270 5.06 5.29 -19.81
C LEU A 270 5.78 6.65 -19.77
N ASN A 271 5.05 7.72 -19.42
CA ASN A 271 5.64 9.05 -19.23
C ASN A 271 6.86 8.99 -18.29
N ARG A 272 6.70 8.39 -17.11
CA ARG A 272 7.76 8.40 -16.08
C ARG A 272 8.92 7.48 -16.41
N ARG A 273 8.67 6.36 -17.10
CA ARG A 273 9.69 5.40 -17.55
C ARG A 273 10.59 5.99 -18.63
N ASN A 274 10.01 6.80 -19.53
CA ASN A 274 10.71 7.59 -20.53
C ASN A 274 11.75 6.82 -21.37
N LYS A 275 11.43 5.59 -21.79
CA LYS A 275 12.19 4.91 -22.85
C LYS A 275 11.82 5.48 -24.22
N GLU A 276 12.64 5.19 -25.22
CA GLU A 276 12.38 5.60 -26.60
C GLU A 276 10.96 5.19 -27.04
N GLY A 277 10.18 6.16 -27.52
CA GLY A 277 8.79 5.96 -27.94
C GLY A 277 7.74 6.02 -26.82
N ASP A 278 8.12 5.97 -25.54
CA ASP A 278 7.15 5.94 -24.43
C ASP A 278 6.28 7.20 -24.37
N ARG A 279 6.87 8.38 -24.58
CA ARG A 279 6.17 9.67 -24.59
C ARG A 279 5.05 9.70 -25.63
N GLN A 280 5.37 9.29 -26.85
CA GLN A 280 4.40 9.24 -27.94
C GLN A 280 3.31 8.21 -27.66
N LYS A 281 3.69 7.03 -27.12
CA LYS A 281 2.73 6.00 -26.72
C LYS A 281 1.79 6.50 -25.61
N ALA A 282 2.32 7.19 -24.61
CA ALA A 282 1.54 7.79 -23.54
C ALA A 282 0.54 8.84 -24.07
N LEU A 283 0.98 9.73 -24.97
CA LEU A 283 0.09 10.69 -25.62
C LEU A 283 -1.01 9.99 -26.42
N ASN A 284 -0.68 8.96 -27.20
CA ASN A 284 -1.67 8.21 -27.99
C ASN A 284 -2.73 7.56 -27.09
N VAL A 285 -2.32 6.99 -25.94
CA VAL A 285 -3.26 6.40 -24.96
C VAL A 285 -4.18 7.47 -24.37
N VAL A 286 -3.62 8.59 -23.91
CA VAL A 286 -4.39 9.66 -23.25
C VAL A 286 -5.33 10.37 -24.23
N THR A 287 -4.85 10.73 -25.42
CA THR A 287 -5.66 11.38 -26.46
C THR A 287 -6.79 10.48 -26.95
N LYS A 288 -6.52 9.17 -27.13
CA LYS A 288 -7.55 8.18 -27.46
C LYS A 288 -8.59 8.08 -26.35
N ALA A 289 -8.17 8.09 -25.08
CA ALA A 289 -9.09 8.07 -23.94
C ALA A 289 -9.97 9.32 -23.90
N LEU A 290 -9.38 10.50 -24.11
CA LEU A 290 -10.05 11.81 -24.08
C LEU A 290 -11.00 12.07 -25.26
N SER A 291 -10.97 11.24 -26.31
CA SER A 291 -11.91 11.33 -27.42
C SER A 291 -13.36 11.08 -27.00
N LYS A 292 -13.57 10.39 -25.87
CA LYS A 292 -14.88 10.22 -25.22
C LYS A 292 -15.08 11.33 -24.19
N THR A 293 -16.20 12.03 -24.26
CA THR A 293 -16.54 13.14 -23.33
C THR A 293 -16.56 12.71 -21.87
N ASP A 294 -17.05 11.50 -21.58
CA ASP A 294 -17.14 10.96 -20.22
C ASP A 294 -15.76 10.72 -19.58
N ASN A 295 -14.73 10.59 -20.41
CA ASN A 295 -13.36 10.37 -19.97
C ASN A 295 -12.58 11.67 -19.71
N GLN A 296 -13.18 12.84 -19.99
CA GLN A 296 -12.56 14.15 -19.77
C GLN A 296 -12.61 14.56 -18.29
N THR A 297 -12.00 13.74 -17.46
CA THR A 297 -11.80 13.99 -16.03
C THR A 297 -10.61 14.95 -15.84
N PRO A 298 -10.61 15.77 -14.76
CA PRO A 298 -9.49 16.68 -14.47
C PRO A 298 -8.14 15.97 -14.43
N ASP A 299 -8.06 14.78 -13.85
CA ASP A 299 -6.83 14.00 -13.76
C ASP A 299 -6.31 13.58 -15.14
N MET A 300 -7.16 13.06 -16.02
CA MET A 300 -6.76 12.65 -17.37
C MET A 300 -6.32 13.85 -18.22
N LEU A 301 -7.01 14.98 -18.09
CA LEU A 301 -6.64 16.24 -18.76
C LEU A 301 -5.27 16.73 -18.27
N CYS A 302 -5.05 16.75 -16.96
CA CYS A 302 -3.78 17.18 -16.38
C CYS A 302 -2.64 16.19 -16.66
N LEU A 303 -2.92 14.89 -16.82
CA LEU A 303 -1.93 13.92 -17.28
C LEU A 303 -1.48 14.22 -18.71
N CYS A 304 -2.41 14.58 -19.60
CA CYS A 304 -2.06 15.04 -20.95
C CYS A 304 -1.13 16.26 -20.87
N GLY A 305 -1.50 17.27 -20.08
CA GLY A 305 -0.68 18.46 -19.84
C GLY A 305 0.68 18.12 -19.23
N ARG A 306 0.75 17.12 -18.34
CA ARG A 306 2.00 16.65 -17.74
C ARG A 306 2.93 16.02 -18.77
N ILE A 307 2.42 15.20 -19.68
CA ILE A 307 3.23 14.57 -20.74
C ILE A 307 3.86 15.64 -21.63
N TYR A 308 3.07 16.62 -22.08
CA TYR A 308 3.59 17.75 -22.85
C TYR A 308 4.58 18.62 -22.07
N LYS A 309 4.32 18.88 -20.79
CA LYS A 309 5.27 19.61 -19.93
C LYS A 309 6.63 18.90 -19.88
N ASP A 310 6.61 17.58 -19.67
CA ASP A 310 7.85 16.83 -19.58
C ASP A 310 8.57 16.76 -20.95
N MET A 311 7.86 16.67 -22.07
CA MET A 311 8.46 16.78 -23.42
C MET A 311 9.11 18.15 -23.66
N PHE A 312 8.46 19.24 -23.22
CA PHE A 312 9.04 20.58 -23.26
C PHE A 312 10.33 20.67 -22.44
N VAL A 313 10.35 20.09 -21.23
CA VAL A 313 11.55 20.05 -20.37
C VAL A 313 12.67 19.23 -21.03
N GLU A 314 12.34 18.07 -21.63
CA GLU A 314 13.30 17.19 -22.31
C GLU A 314 13.91 17.83 -23.57
N SER A 315 13.16 18.71 -24.25
CA SER A 315 13.66 19.48 -25.40
C SER A 315 14.65 20.60 -25.04
N ASP A 316 15.15 20.65 -23.80
CA ASP A 316 15.85 21.80 -23.21
C ASP A 316 15.08 23.11 -23.46
N TYR A 317 13.76 23.04 -23.27
CA TYR A 317 12.83 24.17 -23.33
C TYR A 317 12.69 24.84 -24.72
N THR A 318 13.04 24.12 -25.78
CA THR A 318 12.98 24.60 -27.16
C THR A 318 11.63 24.32 -27.84
N ASP A 319 10.93 23.25 -27.45
CA ASP A 319 9.64 22.85 -28.03
C ASP A 319 8.48 23.72 -27.54
N LYS A 320 8.24 24.83 -28.23
CA LYS A 320 7.14 25.76 -27.90
C LYS A 320 5.75 25.16 -28.15
N GLU A 321 5.63 24.21 -29.07
CA GLU A 321 4.35 23.55 -29.33
C GLU A 321 3.96 22.65 -28.15
N ALA A 322 4.91 21.92 -27.57
CA ALA A 322 4.68 21.17 -26.35
C ALA A 322 4.32 22.09 -25.18
N LEU A 323 4.96 23.26 -25.05
CA LEU A 323 4.60 24.24 -24.02
C LEU A 323 3.14 24.72 -24.18
N ASP A 324 2.73 25.11 -25.38
CA ASP A 324 1.37 25.60 -25.66
C ASP A 324 0.32 24.51 -25.40
N ASN A 325 0.61 23.27 -25.81
CA ASN A 325 -0.25 22.11 -25.53
C ASN A 325 -0.33 21.83 -24.02
N ALA A 326 0.79 21.90 -23.29
CA ALA A 326 0.78 21.73 -21.84
C ALA A 326 -0.16 22.76 -21.17
N ILE A 327 -0.02 24.04 -21.53
CA ILE A 327 -0.88 25.13 -21.04
C ILE A 327 -2.35 24.84 -21.38
N LEU A 328 -2.65 24.46 -22.62
CA LEU A 328 -4.00 24.14 -23.07
C LEU A 328 -4.65 23.04 -22.20
N TRP A 329 -3.95 21.94 -21.96
CA TRP A 329 -4.50 20.80 -21.23
C TRP A 329 -4.64 21.06 -19.74
N TYR A 330 -3.67 21.74 -19.11
CA TYR A 330 -3.81 22.16 -17.72
C TYR A 330 -4.93 23.19 -17.54
N ARG A 331 -5.11 24.11 -18.50
CA ARG A 331 -6.23 25.07 -18.51
C ARG A 331 -7.57 24.34 -18.53
N LYS A 332 -7.75 23.38 -19.45
CA LYS A 332 -8.96 22.55 -19.51
C LYS A 332 -9.21 21.79 -18.20
N GLY A 333 -8.17 21.21 -17.61
CA GLY A 333 -8.27 20.52 -16.32
C GLY A 333 -8.74 21.45 -15.20
N PHE A 334 -8.14 22.64 -15.11
CA PHE A 334 -8.45 23.65 -14.10
C PHE A 334 -9.85 24.26 -14.26
N GLU A 335 -10.29 24.52 -15.50
CA GLU A 335 -11.64 25.00 -15.81
C GLU A 335 -12.72 23.95 -15.48
N ARG A 336 -12.41 22.66 -15.65
CA ARG A 336 -13.31 21.56 -15.30
C ARG A 336 -13.51 21.42 -13.80
N GLN A 337 -12.40 21.45 -13.06
CA GLN A 337 -12.40 21.44 -11.60
C GLN A 337 -11.16 22.17 -11.09
N PRO A 338 -11.30 23.33 -10.43
CA PRO A 338 -10.16 23.99 -9.82
C PRO A 338 -9.60 23.18 -8.65
N HIS A 339 -8.33 22.80 -8.75
CA HIS A 339 -7.59 22.17 -7.66
C HIS A 339 -6.10 22.56 -7.75
N GLU A 340 -5.36 22.32 -6.66
CA GLU A 340 -3.98 22.77 -6.46
C GLU A 340 -3.04 22.27 -7.56
N TYR A 341 -3.03 20.95 -7.83
CA TYR A 341 -2.18 20.35 -8.86
C TYR A 341 -2.36 20.97 -10.25
N ALA A 342 -3.61 21.15 -10.72
CA ALA A 342 -3.86 21.76 -12.03
C ALA A 342 -3.47 23.24 -12.03
N GLY A 343 -3.88 23.99 -11.00
CA GLY A 343 -3.67 25.43 -10.93
C GLY A 343 -2.20 25.80 -10.85
N ILE A 344 -1.39 25.09 -10.04
CA ILE A 344 0.02 25.42 -9.87
C ILE A 344 0.85 25.12 -11.12
N ASN A 345 0.58 24.00 -11.80
CA ASN A 345 1.23 23.67 -13.07
C ASN A 345 0.82 24.66 -14.16
N LEU A 346 -0.47 25.02 -14.24
CA LEU A 346 -0.94 26.04 -15.18
C LEU A 346 -0.26 27.39 -14.94
N ALA A 347 -0.25 27.87 -13.70
CA ALA A 347 0.39 29.13 -13.32
C ALA A 347 1.89 29.14 -13.66
N THR A 348 2.58 28.04 -13.35
CA THR A 348 4.00 27.84 -13.68
C THR A 348 4.24 27.93 -15.19
N LEU A 349 3.45 27.23 -15.99
CA LEU A 349 3.60 27.23 -17.45
C LEU A 349 3.25 28.59 -18.09
N LEU A 350 2.26 29.30 -17.55
CA LEU A 350 1.95 30.67 -17.99
C LEU A 350 3.14 31.59 -17.76
N VAL A 351 3.81 31.50 -16.61
CA VAL A 351 5.03 32.26 -16.35
C VAL A 351 6.15 31.91 -17.31
N ILE A 352 6.37 30.62 -17.57
CA ILE A 352 7.38 30.13 -18.53
C ILE A 352 7.10 30.66 -19.95
N SER A 353 5.82 30.80 -20.33
CA SER A 353 5.43 31.40 -21.61
C SER A 353 5.63 32.92 -21.68
N GLY A 354 6.16 33.55 -20.62
CA GLY A 354 6.44 34.98 -20.54
C GLY A 354 5.31 35.84 -19.97
N LYS A 355 4.29 35.24 -19.35
CA LYS A 355 3.27 36.00 -18.61
C LYS A 355 3.81 36.41 -17.24
N ASP A 356 3.45 37.60 -16.80
CA ASP A 356 3.82 38.08 -15.47
C ASP A 356 2.60 38.19 -14.55
N PHE A 357 2.80 37.94 -13.25
CA PHE A 357 1.74 37.95 -12.25
C PHE A 357 1.10 39.34 -12.10
N SER A 358 1.86 40.42 -12.31
CA SER A 358 1.33 41.79 -12.24
C SER A 358 0.49 42.18 -13.47
N THR A 359 0.71 41.54 -14.62
CA THR A 359 0.09 41.94 -15.90
C THR A 359 -0.98 40.98 -16.41
N CYS A 360 -0.94 39.71 -16.02
CA CYS A 360 -1.83 38.68 -16.55
C CYS A 360 -3.03 38.40 -15.63
N GLN A 361 -4.23 38.81 -16.05
CA GLN A 361 -5.48 38.58 -15.30
C GLN A 361 -5.78 37.10 -15.06
N GLU A 362 -5.47 36.22 -16.02
CA GLU A 362 -5.64 34.77 -15.87
C GLU A 362 -4.77 34.25 -14.71
N LEU A 363 -3.50 34.64 -14.68
CA LEU A 363 -2.55 34.24 -13.65
C LEU A 363 -2.94 34.77 -12.26
N GLN A 364 -3.42 36.01 -12.17
CA GLN A 364 -3.95 36.60 -10.93
C GLN A 364 -5.19 35.85 -10.43
N ARG A 365 -6.11 35.49 -11.33
CA ARG A 365 -7.31 34.70 -10.99
C ARG A 365 -6.92 33.31 -10.47
N ILE A 366 -5.97 32.64 -11.13
CA ILE A 366 -5.46 31.34 -10.67
C ILE A 366 -4.83 31.48 -9.29
N GLY A 367 -3.97 32.47 -9.07
CA GLY A 367 -3.35 32.74 -7.77
C GLY A 367 -4.36 32.99 -6.66
N LEU A 368 -5.44 33.75 -6.92
CA LEU A 368 -6.52 33.97 -5.96
C LEU A 368 -7.28 32.68 -5.62
N ILE A 369 -7.59 31.85 -6.62
CA ILE A 369 -8.25 30.56 -6.39
C ILE A 369 -7.35 29.64 -5.56
N LEU A 370 -6.07 29.54 -5.90
CA LEU A 370 -5.11 28.71 -5.18
C LEU A 370 -4.93 29.16 -3.72
N ASN A 371 -4.79 30.46 -3.47
CA ASN A 371 -4.74 31.01 -2.11
C ASN A 371 -6.01 30.69 -1.31
N ASN A 372 -7.19 30.74 -1.94
CA ASN A 372 -8.44 30.36 -1.29
C ASN A 372 -8.55 28.85 -1.01
N LEU A 373 -8.01 27.99 -1.88
CA LEU A 373 -7.98 26.54 -1.67
C LEU A 373 -7.10 26.19 -0.46
N ILE A 374 -5.89 26.72 -0.42
CA ILE A 374 -4.95 26.49 0.70
C ILE A 374 -5.45 27.16 1.98
N GLY A 375 -5.98 28.38 1.90
CA GLY A 375 -6.50 29.10 3.07
C GLY A 375 -7.65 28.38 3.78
N LYS A 376 -8.42 27.54 3.06
CA LYS A 376 -9.46 26.69 3.66
C LYS A 376 -8.89 25.52 4.47
N LYS A 377 -7.65 25.10 4.18
CA LYS A 377 -6.98 23.97 4.86
C LYS A 377 -6.32 24.38 6.17
N GLY A 378 -6.07 25.68 6.37
CA GLY A 378 -5.62 26.26 7.62
C GLY A 378 -4.40 27.16 7.46
N SER A 379 -3.78 27.48 8.60
CA SER A 379 -2.52 28.22 8.63
C SER A 379 -1.34 27.32 8.23
N LEU A 380 -0.25 27.92 7.72
CA LEU A 380 0.94 27.17 7.30
C LEU A 380 1.47 26.18 8.37
N PRO A 381 1.61 26.53 9.67
CA PRO A 381 2.09 25.60 10.70
C PRO A 381 1.10 24.46 11.03
N SER A 382 -0.17 24.59 10.65
CA SER A 382 -1.18 23.54 10.87
C SER A 382 -1.28 22.54 9.72
N LEU A 383 -0.62 22.81 8.59
CA LEU A 383 -0.62 21.91 7.44
C LEU A 383 0.28 20.71 7.72
N THR A 384 -0.27 19.50 7.52
CA THR A 384 0.45 18.23 7.73
C THR A 384 0.69 17.47 6.44
N ASP A 385 -0.01 17.83 5.36
CA ASP A 385 0.21 17.27 4.03
C ASP A 385 1.28 18.07 3.28
N TYR A 386 2.26 17.38 2.72
CA TYR A 386 3.35 18.02 1.98
C TYR A 386 2.86 18.81 0.77
N TRP A 387 1.88 18.32 0.03
CA TRP A 387 1.44 18.97 -1.21
C TRP A 387 0.75 20.30 -0.94
N ASP A 388 0.09 20.43 0.21
CA ASP A 388 -0.49 21.69 0.67
C ASP A 388 0.63 22.73 0.91
N VAL A 389 1.66 22.34 1.66
CA VAL A 389 2.81 23.22 1.96
C VAL A 389 3.61 23.54 0.68
N ALA A 390 3.85 22.55 -0.18
CA ALA A 390 4.54 22.74 -1.45
C ALA A 390 3.76 23.66 -2.40
N THR A 391 2.43 23.55 -2.42
CA THR A 391 1.59 24.46 -3.21
C THR A 391 1.67 25.88 -2.66
N PHE A 392 1.62 26.06 -1.33
CA PHE A 392 1.82 27.36 -0.69
C PHE A 392 3.20 27.95 -1.03
N PHE A 393 4.26 27.13 -0.98
CA PHE A 393 5.62 27.51 -1.38
C PHE A 393 5.67 27.97 -2.84
N GLU A 394 5.15 27.18 -3.77
CA GLU A 394 5.15 27.50 -5.21
C GLU A 394 4.34 28.77 -5.51
N ILE A 395 3.19 28.99 -4.87
CA ILE A 395 2.41 30.23 -5.02
C ILE A 395 3.20 31.43 -4.50
N SER A 396 3.88 31.30 -3.36
CA SER A 396 4.69 32.37 -2.76
C SER A 396 5.85 32.76 -3.68
N VAL A 397 6.52 31.78 -4.29
CA VAL A 397 7.56 32.02 -5.30
C VAL A 397 6.96 32.67 -6.57
N LEU A 398 5.80 32.20 -7.04
CA LEU A 398 5.11 32.81 -8.17
C LEU A 398 4.74 34.28 -7.90
N ALA A 399 4.36 34.62 -6.67
CA ALA A 399 4.05 35.98 -6.23
C ALA A 399 5.29 36.82 -5.83
N GLN A 400 6.49 36.23 -5.83
CA GLN A 400 7.74 36.84 -5.35
C GLN A 400 7.72 37.26 -3.87
N ASP A 401 6.88 36.61 -3.06
CA ASP A 401 6.86 36.76 -1.60
C ASP A 401 7.84 35.76 -0.98
N PHE A 402 9.14 36.08 -1.04
CA PHE A 402 10.20 35.18 -0.60
C PHE A 402 10.20 34.93 0.91
N GLY A 403 9.71 35.88 1.71
CA GLY A 403 9.55 35.68 3.16
C GLY A 403 8.58 34.53 3.47
N LYS A 404 7.42 34.48 2.79
CA LYS A 404 6.50 33.34 2.91
C LYS A 404 7.07 32.05 2.31
N ALA A 405 7.82 32.15 1.22
CA ALA A 405 8.47 30.98 0.62
C ALA A 405 9.47 30.32 1.59
N VAL A 406 10.27 31.11 2.31
CA VAL A 406 11.22 30.62 3.33
C VAL A 406 10.48 29.90 4.47
N GLN A 407 9.40 30.48 4.99
CA GLN A 407 8.58 29.83 6.04
C GLN A 407 8.00 28.49 5.57
N ALA A 408 7.56 28.43 4.31
CA ALA A 408 7.03 27.20 3.75
C ALA A 408 8.13 26.15 3.53
N ALA A 409 9.33 26.56 3.14
CA ALA A 409 10.48 25.67 3.01
C ALA A 409 10.87 25.02 4.36
N GLU A 410 10.85 25.78 5.46
CA GLU A 410 11.05 25.22 6.81
C GLU A 410 10.02 24.14 7.16
N CYS A 411 8.75 24.39 6.82
CA CYS A 411 7.67 23.41 7.01
C CYS A 411 7.88 22.17 6.11
N MET A 412 8.27 22.37 4.84
CA MET A 412 8.56 21.27 3.92
C MET A 412 9.69 20.37 4.44
N PHE A 413 10.76 20.96 5.00
CA PHE A 413 11.85 20.20 5.61
C PHE A 413 11.38 19.37 6.82
N SER A 414 10.52 19.96 7.65
CA SER A 414 9.99 19.33 8.87
C SER A 414 9.04 18.16 8.58
N LEU A 415 8.42 18.12 7.40
CA LEU A 415 7.51 17.05 6.98
C LEU A 415 8.19 15.77 6.47
N GLU A 416 9.52 15.78 6.29
CA GLU A 416 10.29 14.62 5.82
C GLU A 416 9.71 13.94 4.55
N PRO A 417 9.45 14.70 3.48
CA PRO A 417 8.76 14.16 2.32
C PRO A 417 9.62 13.12 1.57
N PRO A 418 9.00 12.15 0.90
CA PRO A 418 9.70 11.26 -0.01
C PRO A 418 10.43 12.04 -1.11
N TYR A 419 11.61 11.57 -1.51
CA TYR A 419 12.45 12.17 -2.55
C TYR A 419 11.70 12.69 -3.79
N TRP A 420 10.75 11.91 -4.31
CA TRP A 420 10.07 12.24 -5.56
C TRP A 420 9.09 13.41 -5.43
N TYR A 421 8.56 13.65 -4.23
CA TYR A 421 7.71 14.80 -3.92
C TYR A 421 8.53 16.07 -4.11
N LEU A 422 9.69 16.12 -3.44
CA LEU A 422 10.61 17.24 -3.49
C LEU A 422 11.14 17.48 -4.91
N LYS A 423 11.50 16.42 -5.64
CA LYS A 423 11.95 16.51 -7.03
C LYS A 423 10.94 17.20 -7.95
N SER A 424 9.64 16.98 -7.74
CA SER A 424 8.61 17.64 -8.55
C SER A 424 8.52 19.14 -8.25
N THR A 425 8.52 19.50 -6.97
CA THR A 425 8.46 20.91 -6.52
C THR A 425 9.69 21.69 -6.94
N VAL A 426 10.88 21.15 -6.70
CA VAL A 426 12.15 21.75 -7.13
C VAL A 426 12.16 21.94 -8.64
N GLY A 427 11.73 20.96 -9.42
CA GLY A 427 11.64 21.07 -10.88
C GLY A 427 10.75 22.22 -11.35
N ASN A 428 9.61 22.47 -10.70
CA ASN A 428 8.75 23.62 -10.99
C ASN A 428 9.45 24.95 -10.67
N ILE A 429 10.13 25.06 -9.53
CA ILE A 429 10.80 26.31 -9.16
C ILE A 429 12.04 26.58 -10.02
N THR A 430 12.84 25.57 -10.35
CA THR A 430 13.97 25.72 -11.28
C THR A 430 13.51 26.25 -12.63
N LEU A 431 12.37 25.76 -13.13
CA LEU A 431 11.73 26.28 -14.33
C LEU A 431 11.35 27.76 -14.20
N ILE A 432 10.67 28.14 -13.10
CA ILE A 432 10.27 29.52 -12.84
C ILE A 432 11.50 30.45 -12.81
N ASN A 433 12.56 30.05 -12.09
CA ASN A 433 13.78 30.84 -11.95
C ASN A 433 14.54 31.00 -13.27
N ARG A 434 14.55 29.99 -14.14
CA ARG A 434 15.22 30.07 -15.46
C ARG A 434 14.55 31.07 -16.40
N PHE A 435 13.21 31.15 -16.36
CA PHE A 435 12.42 31.98 -17.27
C PHE A 435 12.06 33.36 -16.69
N ARG A 436 12.36 33.61 -15.41
CA ARG A 436 12.27 34.93 -14.80
C ARG A 436 13.63 35.61 -14.71
N LYS A 437 13.66 36.92 -14.95
CA LYS A 437 14.81 37.77 -14.63
C LYS A 437 14.58 38.42 -13.28
N THR A 438 15.00 37.78 -12.20
CA THR A 438 14.91 38.38 -10.85
C THR A 438 16.29 38.90 -10.44
N SER A 439 16.37 40.20 -10.11
CA SER A 439 17.60 40.87 -9.65
C SER A 439 17.44 41.46 -8.24
N SER A 440 16.61 40.84 -7.40
CA SER A 440 16.42 41.26 -6.01
C SER A 440 17.56 40.71 -5.14
N GLN A 441 18.08 41.53 -4.23
CA GLN A 441 19.17 41.20 -3.29
C GLN A 441 18.67 41.37 -1.83
N THR A 442 17.43 41.00 -1.54
CA THR A 442 16.88 41.05 -0.17
C THR A 442 17.40 39.86 0.66
N GLY A 443 17.45 40.01 1.99
CA GLY A 443 17.83 38.91 2.90
C GLY A 443 16.95 37.68 2.72
N ASP A 444 15.63 37.87 2.55
CA ASP A 444 14.68 36.78 2.26
C ASP A 444 14.98 36.05 0.94
N TYR A 445 15.50 36.77 -0.07
CA TYR A 445 15.89 36.14 -1.33
C TYR A 445 17.15 35.29 -1.17
N GLN A 446 18.12 35.72 -0.36
CA GLN A 446 19.30 34.91 -0.03
C GLN A 446 18.91 33.63 0.71
N LEU A 447 18.01 33.72 1.69
CA LEU A 447 17.46 32.55 2.37
C LEU A 447 16.68 31.63 1.43
N PHE A 448 15.89 32.20 0.52
CA PHE A 448 15.22 31.42 -0.52
C PHE A 448 16.22 30.68 -1.43
N CYS A 449 17.30 31.34 -1.87
CA CYS A 449 18.35 30.69 -2.64
C CYS A 449 19.01 29.55 -1.87
N PHE A 450 19.30 29.74 -0.58
CA PHE A 450 19.77 28.67 0.30
C PHE A 450 18.79 27.48 0.32
N TRP A 451 17.49 27.72 0.52
CA TRP A 451 16.49 26.65 0.55
C TRP A 451 16.39 25.93 -0.79
N MET A 452 16.55 26.64 -1.90
CA MET A 452 16.62 26.03 -3.23
C MET A 452 17.85 25.16 -3.39
N ASP A 453 19.03 25.62 -2.99
CA ASP A 453 20.24 24.80 -3.00
C ASP A 453 20.07 23.55 -2.12
N PHE A 454 19.54 23.73 -0.91
CA PHE A 454 19.25 22.67 0.05
C PHE A 454 18.34 21.60 -0.58
N PHE A 455 17.22 22.00 -1.18
CA PHE A 455 16.30 21.05 -1.81
C PHE A 455 16.82 20.46 -3.11
N VAL A 456 17.58 21.20 -3.92
CA VAL A 456 18.23 20.65 -5.12
C VAL A 456 19.22 19.55 -4.72
N GLU A 457 20.02 19.78 -3.69
CA GLU A 457 20.98 18.81 -3.17
C GLU A 457 20.26 17.57 -2.62
N ALA A 458 19.12 17.72 -1.93
CA ALA A 458 18.28 16.59 -1.51
C ALA A 458 17.73 15.76 -2.68
N THR A 459 17.67 16.32 -3.89
CA THR A 459 17.22 15.61 -5.10
C THR A 459 18.33 14.90 -5.87
N LYS A 460 19.59 14.96 -5.41
CA LYS A 460 20.72 14.21 -5.98
C LYS A 460 20.84 12.83 -5.36
N THR A 461 21.18 11.83 -6.17
CA THR A 461 21.34 10.43 -5.73
C THR A 461 22.74 10.11 -5.24
N GLU A 462 23.74 10.83 -5.74
CA GLU A 462 25.15 10.72 -5.34
C GLU A 462 25.71 12.12 -5.08
N THR A 463 26.55 12.26 -4.05
CA THR A 463 27.19 13.53 -3.70
C THR A 463 28.69 13.33 -3.58
N SER A 464 29.43 14.01 -4.46
CA SER A 464 30.89 14.24 -4.37
C SER A 464 31.22 15.65 -3.87
N ALA A 465 30.23 16.38 -3.37
CA ALA A 465 30.41 17.75 -2.90
C ALA A 465 31.22 17.77 -1.61
N THR A 466 32.10 18.76 -1.50
CA THR A 466 32.82 19.10 -0.27
C THR A 466 32.13 20.22 0.51
N THR A 467 31.11 20.84 -0.08
CA THR A 467 30.32 21.93 0.50
C THR A 467 28.84 21.55 0.49
N PHE A 468 28.19 21.69 1.64
CA PHE A 468 26.82 21.26 1.86
C PHE A 468 25.97 22.41 2.42
N PRO A 469 24.78 22.68 1.86
CA PRO A 469 23.77 23.46 2.55
C PRO A 469 23.21 22.64 3.72
N VAL A 470 23.20 23.23 4.92
CA VAL A 470 22.81 22.56 6.17
C VAL A 470 21.97 23.48 7.06
N LEU A 471 21.22 22.87 7.97
CA LEU A 471 20.50 23.58 9.02
C LEU A 471 21.16 23.29 10.36
N VAL A 472 21.64 24.32 11.05
CA VAL A 472 22.19 24.20 12.40
C VAL A 472 21.06 24.41 13.40
N LEU A 473 20.82 23.44 14.30
CA LEU A 473 19.80 23.58 15.34
C LEU A 473 20.39 24.35 16.54
N GLU A 474 19.95 25.58 16.70
CA GLU A 474 20.37 26.46 17.80
C GLU A 474 19.78 25.98 19.15
N PRO A 475 20.38 26.35 20.30
CA PRO A 475 19.83 26.05 21.62
C PRO A 475 18.38 26.55 21.82
N THR A 476 18.00 27.61 21.09
CA THR A 476 16.64 28.17 21.02
C THR A 476 15.63 27.26 20.31
N LYS A 477 16.06 26.13 19.75
CA LYS A 477 15.28 25.18 18.93
C LYS A 477 14.85 25.72 17.56
N ASN A 478 15.49 26.78 17.10
CA ASN A 478 15.31 27.28 15.75
C ASN A 478 16.39 26.72 14.81
N PHE A 479 16.02 26.43 13.58
CA PHE A 479 16.98 26.05 12.54
C PHE A 479 17.62 27.30 11.96
N MET A 480 18.94 27.31 11.89
CA MET A 480 19.74 28.35 11.26
C MET A 480 20.26 27.83 9.90
N PRO A 481 19.84 28.45 8.78
CA PRO A 481 20.41 28.23 7.46
C PRO A 481 21.91 28.53 7.40
N SER A 482 22.70 27.52 7.07
CA SER A 482 24.18 27.59 7.07
C SER A 482 24.77 26.75 5.95
N TYR A 483 26.02 27.00 5.59
CA TYR A 483 26.80 26.08 4.75
C TYR A 483 27.95 25.51 5.56
N VAL A 484 28.24 24.23 5.33
CA VAL A 484 29.42 23.56 5.86
C VAL A 484 30.32 23.11 4.71
N GLN A 485 31.61 23.38 4.81
CA GLN A 485 32.62 22.95 3.85
C GLN A 485 33.70 22.15 4.56
N ILE A 486 34.05 21.02 3.98
CA ILE A 486 35.18 20.20 4.42
C ILE A 486 36.32 20.41 3.45
N ASN A 487 37.50 20.74 3.99
CA ASN A 487 38.74 20.74 3.24
C ASN A 487 39.65 19.62 3.76
N CYS A 488 39.81 18.58 2.96
CA CYS A 488 40.70 17.45 3.24
C CYS A 488 42.04 17.56 2.51
N ASP A 489 42.23 18.59 1.67
CA ASP A 489 43.40 18.73 0.81
C ASP A 489 44.49 19.56 1.49
N GLY A 490 45.68 18.97 1.67
CA GLY A 490 46.87 19.62 2.24
C GLY A 490 47.19 19.21 3.68
N GLU A 491 48.18 19.88 4.29
CA GLU A 491 48.60 19.61 5.68
C GLU A 491 47.58 20.10 6.72
N ASN A 492 46.78 21.13 6.40
CA ASN A 492 45.79 21.73 7.29
C ASN A 492 44.37 21.32 6.91
N LYS A 493 43.96 20.13 7.36
CA LYS A 493 42.58 19.65 7.23
C LYS A 493 41.65 20.48 8.13
N GLU A 494 40.57 21.02 7.57
CA GLU A 494 39.65 21.89 8.31
C GLU A 494 38.18 21.75 7.89
N VAL A 495 37.28 22.08 8.80
CA VAL A 495 35.83 22.18 8.58
C VAL A 495 35.40 23.62 8.79
N ARG A 496 34.81 24.25 7.77
CA ARG A 496 34.27 25.61 7.84
C ARG A 496 32.75 25.55 7.93
N LEU A 497 32.16 26.33 8.83
CA LEU A 497 30.72 26.48 8.99
C LEU A 497 30.37 27.98 9.02
N TRP A 498 29.38 28.42 8.25
CA TRP A 498 28.93 29.81 8.28
C TRP A 498 27.44 29.95 8.01
N ASN A 499 26.82 30.95 8.63
CA ASN A 499 25.40 31.25 8.48
C ASN A 499 25.15 32.05 7.19
N VAL A 500 24.02 31.78 6.53
CA VAL A 500 23.63 32.43 5.27
C VAL A 500 23.33 33.91 5.47
N VAL A 501 22.61 34.26 6.52
CA VAL A 501 22.30 35.65 6.88
C VAL A 501 23.03 36.01 8.17
N GLN A 502 23.78 37.12 8.12
CA GLN A 502 24.40 37.70 9.30
C GLN A 502 23.38 38.58 10.01
N ILE A 503 22.94 38.18 11.20
CA ILE A 503 22.03 38.99 12.03
C ILE A 503 22.87 40.11 12.65
N ALA A 504 22.79 41.31 12.09
CA ALA A 504 23.55 42.47 12.54
C ALA A 504 23.27 42.88 14.01
N GLU A 505 22.13 42.45 14.57
CA GLU A 505 21.68 42.81 15.92
C GLU A 505 22.24 41.90 17.03
N THR A 506 22.67 40.68 16.69
CA THR A 506 23.28 39.75 17.64
C THR A 506 24.78 39.74 17.40
N LYS A 507 25.60 40.17 18.38
CA LYS A 507 27.07 40.03 18.38
C LYS A 507 27.55 38.56 18.37
N GLN A 508 26.72 37.62 17.95
CA GLN A 508 27.05 36.21 17.85
C GLN A 508 27.96 35.97 16.65
N GLN A 509 28.96 35.13 16.86
CA GLN A 509 29.81 34.64 15.80
C GLN A 509 28.94 33.92 14.75
N SER A 510 29.15 34.22 13.48
CA SER A 510 28.36 33.69 12.35
C SER A 510 29.17 32.80 11.42
N GLN A 511 30.46 32.63 11.72
CA GLN A 511 31.40 31.81 10.97
C GLN A 511 32.42 31.17 11.90
N TRP A 512 32.67 29.89 11.67
CA TRP A 512 33.60 29.06 12.41
C TRP A 512 34.49 28.28 11.45
N THR A 513 35.75 28.12 11.83
CA THR A 513 36.70 27.27 11.13
C THR A 513 37.34 26.36 12.18
N PHE A 514 37.07 25.08 12.06
CA PHE A 514 37.58 24.05 12.96
C PHE A 514 38.75 23.34 12.28
N GLN A 515 39.95 23.47 12.82
CA GLN A 515 41.06 22.62 12.41
C GLN A 515 40.78 21.19 12.85
N ALA A 516 41.26 20.19 12.11
CA ALA A 516 41.04 18.78 12.45
C ALA A 516 41.39 18.48 13.92
N THR A 517 42.49 19.03 14.43
CA THR A 517 42.97 18.88 15.83
C THR A 517 42.05 19.48 16.89
N SER A 518 41.14 20.38 16.50
CA SER A 518 40.15 21.00 17.38
C SER A 518 38.84 20.21 17.47
N ILE A 519 38.63 19.21 16.62
CA ILE A 519 37.41 18.39 16.59
C ILE A 519 37.61 17.20 17.53
N LYS A 520 36.83 17.13 18.61
CA LYS A 520 36.84 16.01 19.57
C LYS A 520 36.18 14.76 19.00
N GLY A 521 35.17 14.92 18.15
CA GLY A 521 34.41 13.79 17.66
C GLY A 521 33.24 14.17 16.77
N VAL A 522 32.62 13.14 16.19
CA VAL A 522 31.41 13.25 15.38
C VAL A 522 30.48 12.07 15.72
N SER A 523 29.17 12.31 15.79
CA SER A 523 28.18 11.26 16.07
C SER A 523 26.91 11.40 15.22
N LEU A 524 26.29 10.26 14.91
CA LEU A 524 25.02 10.20 14.19
C LEU A 524 23.83 10.43 15.13
N TYR A 525 22.81 11.17 14.68
CA TYR A 525 21.60 11.36 15.48
C TYR A 525 20.57 10.26 15.25
N LYS A 526 20.16 9.56 16.32
CA LYS A 526 19.27 8.40 16.24
C LYS A 526 17.82 8.74 15.83
N ARG A 527 17.34 9.98 16.08
CA ARG A 527 15.94 10.34 15.82
C ARG A 527 15.67 10.86 14.41
N ASP A 528 16.69 11.38 13.73
CA ASP A 528 16.58 11.88 12.36
C ASP A 528 17.84 11.47 11.59
N CYS A 529 17.65 10.66 10.54
CA CYS A 529 18.74 10.12 9.74
C CYS A 529 19.48 11.19 8.93
N ARG A 530 19.02 12.44 8.93
CA ARG A 530 19.67 13.57 8.25
C ARG A 530 20.64 14.34 9.14
N ALA A 531 20.75 14.03 10.43
CA ALA A 531 21.50 14.87 11.36
C ALA A 531 22.77 14.24 11.95
N VAL A 532 23.71 15.11 12.32
CA VAL A 532 25.00 14.80 12.93
C VAL A 532 25.30 15.77 14.07
N PHE A 533 26.04 15.31 15.08
CA PHE A 533 26.69 16.18 16.06
C PHE A 533 28.18 16.29 15.77
N ILE A 534 28.73 17.51 15.89
CA ILE A 534 30.17 17.77 15.90
C ILE A 534 30.55 18.33 17.27
N TYR A 535 31.52 17.69 17.91
CA TYR A 535 32.07 18.08 19.21
C TYR A 535 33.40 18.77 19.00
N VAL A 536 33.59 19.97 19.57
CA VAL A 536 34.81 20.78 19.38
C VAL A 536 35.50 21.11 20.72
N MET A 537 36.81 21.37 20.66
CA MET A 537 37.68 21.62 21.82
C MET A 537 37.47 23.01 22.41
N GLU A 538 37.45 24.03 21.55
CA GLU A 538 37.57 25.44 21.93
C GLU A 538 36.22 26.17 22.08
N ASN A 539 35.13 25.61 21.54
CA ASN A 539 33.77 26.12 21.80
C ASN A 539 33.11 25.31 22.93
N SER A 540 32.36 25.99 23.79
CA SER A 540 31.51 25.36 24.80
C SER A 540 30.33 24.59 24.20
N ASP A 541 30.01 24.86 22.92
CA ASP A 541 28.77 24.45 22.28
C ASP A 541 29.04 23.39 21.21
N ASP A 542 28.26 22.31 21.27
CA ASP A 542 28.22 21.26 20.25
C ASP A 542 27.32 21.70 19.09
N PHE A 543 27.71 21.36 17.85
CA PHE A 543 26.94 21.73 16.66
C PHE A 543 26.04 20.56 16.26
N HIS A 544 24.73 20.81 16.25
CA HIS A 544 23.74 19.86 15.75
C HIS A 544 23.34 20.26 14.33
N ILE A 545 23.82 19.50 13.34
CA ILE A 545 23.77 19.86 11.92
C ILE A 545 22.87 18.89 11.17
N PHE A 546 21.87 19.43 10.47
CA PHE A 546 20.92 18.69 9.64
C PHE A 546 21.24 18.91 8.17
N PHE A 547 21.40 17.80 7.45
CA PHE A 547 21.64 17.78 6.01
C PHE A 547 20.34 17.64 5.25
N SER A 548 20.41 17.86 3.93
CA SER A 548 19.25 17.75 3.06
C SER A 548 18.84 16.29 2.76
N SER A 549 19.77 15.33 2.95
CA SER A 549 19.52 13.89 2.81
C SER A 549 20.42 13.04 3.71
N GLU A 550 20.02 11.79 3.94
CA GLU A 550 20.84 10.79 4.65
C GLU A 550 22.16 10.52 3.93
N SER A 551 22.15 10.46 2.60
CA SER A 551 23.37 10.21 1.80
C SER A 551 24.43 11.30 2.02
N GLN A 552 24.02 12.57 2.04
CA GLN A 552 24.94 13.68 2.32
C GLN A 552 25.45 13.67 3.76
N ARG A 553 24.56 13.42 4.72
CA ARG A 553 24.97 13.28 6.12
C ARG A 553 25.99 12.17 6.28
N LEU A 554 25.80 11.03 5.61
CA LEU A 554 26.74 9.92 5.63
C LEU A 554 28.08 10.32 5.00
N SER A 555 28.06 10.97 3.84
CA SER A 555 29.26 11.47 3.16
C SER A 555 30.06 12.42 4.06
N PHE A 556 29.39 13.40 4.67
CA PHE A 556 29.98 14.32 5.65
C PHE A 556 30.56 13.57 6.86
N TYR A 557 29.79 12.68 7.47
CA TYR A 557 30.21 11.89 8.63
C TYR A 557 31.47 11.08 8.33
N THR A 558 31.53 10.40 7.19
CA THR A 558 32.69 9.61 6.78
C THR A 558 33.91 10.51 6.56
N MET A 559 33.77 11.63 5.83
CA MET A 559 34.88 12.55 5.60
C MET A 559 35.45 13.14 6.89
N VAL A 560 34.60 13.53 7.84
CA VAL A 560 35.06 14.06 9.15
C VAL A 560 35.66 12.94 10.01
N SER A 561 35.07 11.74 10.01
CA SER A 561 35.60 10.58 10.74
C SER A 561 37.01 10.22 10.25
N ASP A 562 37.21 10.17 8.94
CA ASP A 562 38.52 9.88 8.33
C ASP A 562 39.52 11.00 8.67
N MET A 563 39.08 12.26 8.68
CA MET A 563 39.90 13.42 9.04
C MET A 563 40.45 13.36 10.47
N ILE A 564 39.66 12.84 11.43
CA ILE A 564 40.04 12.81 12.86
C ILE A 564 40.57 11.46 13.34
N SER A 565 40.51 10.42 12.51
CA SER A 565 40.88 9.03 12.86
C SER A 565 42.30 8.86 13.41
N ASP A 566 43.26 9.67 12.96
CA ASP A 566 44.67 9.62 13.40
C ASP A 566 44.92 10.29 14.76
N GLN A 567 43.91 10.90 15.38
CA GLN A 567 44.06 11.64 16.63
C GLN A 567 43.77 10.76 17.84
N ALA A 568 44.74 10.66 18.76
CA ALA A 568 44.67 9.80 19.94
C ALA A 568 43.46 10.06 20.87
N ASN A 569 42.86 11.25 20.81
CA ASN A 569 41.73 11.67 21.65
C ASN A 569 40.39 11.81 20.88
N ALA A 570 40.34 11.48 19.58
CA ALA A 570 39.13 11.61 18.80
C ALA A 570 38.13 10.50 19.14
N GLN A 571 36.85 10.86 19.32
CA GLN A 571 35.75 9.94 19.58
C GLN A 571 34.82 9.88 18.37
N ILE A 572 34.83 8.75 17.67
CA ILE A 572 33.95 8.47 16.53
C ILE A 572 32.86 7.53 17.03
N PHE A 573 31.62 8.02 17.11
CA PHE A 573 30.49 7.22 17.60
C PHE A 573 29.64 6.73 16.44
N THR A 574 29.62 5.42 16.21
CA THR A 574 28.70 4.83 15.23
C THR A 574 27.31 4.64 15.85
N SER A 575 26.28 4.68 15.00
CA SER A 575 24.88 4.42 15.38
C SER A 575 24.63 2.99 15.92
N MET A 576 25.67 2.14 15.95
CA MET A 576 25.66 0.76 16.42
C MET A 576 26.31 0.56 17.79
N ASP A 577 26.58 1.63 18.54
CA ASP A 577 26.58 1.48 19.99
C ASP A 577 25.11 1.37 20.39
N GLU A 578 24.63 0.11 20.37
CA GLU A 578 23.64 -0.35 21.33
C GLU A 578 23.95 0.40 22.62
N GLU A 579 22.96 1.09 23.19
CA GLU A 579 23.09 1.46 24.59
C GLU A 579 23.51 0.16 25.27
N GLU A 580 24.78 0.03 25.66
CA GLU A 580 25.13 -0.95 26.65
C GLU A 580 24.28 -0.52 27.83
N VAL A 581 23.08 -1.11 27.92
CA VAL A 581 22.21 -0.98 29.07
C VAL A 581 23.14 -1.41 30.18
N VAL A 582 23.61 -0.44 30.94
CA VAL A 582 24.59 -0.67 31.99
C VAL A 582 23.89 -1.64 32.93
N ASP A 583 24.30 -2.91 32.89
CA ASP A 583 23.73 -3.93 33.75
C ASP A 583 24.40 -3.74 35.10
N PHE A 584 23.68 -3.11 36.03
CA PHE A 584 24.23 -2.73 37.32
C PHE A 584 23.53 -3.43 38.48
N GLU A 585 24.22 -3.50 39.60
CA GLU A 585 23.68 -3.89 40.89
C GLU A 585 23.93 -2.80 41.93
N TYR A 586 22.96 -2.54 42.79
CA TYR A 586 23.13 -1.56 43.86
C TYR A 586 24.10 -2.09 44.92
N ASP A 587 25.00 -1.23 45.40
CA ASP A 587 25.73 -1.53 46.63
C ASP A 587 24.70 -1.61 47.78
N LEU A 588 24.79 -2.66 48.58
CA LEU A 588 23.96 -2.86 49.77
C LEU A 588 24.78 -2.60 51.04
N ASP A 589 24.15 -2.00 52.05
CA ASP A 589 24.73 -1.84 53.38
C ASP A 589 24.60 -3.13 54.22
N ASP A 590 25.17 -3.12 55.44
CA ASP A 590 25.13 -4.27 56.37
C ASP A 590 23.71 -4.72 56.78
N LYS A 591 22.68 -3.92 56.44
CA LYS A 591 21.26 -4.19 56.69
C LYS A 591 20.50 -4.51 55.39
N ASN A 592 21.22 -4.77 54.31
CA ASN A 592 20.70 -5.11 52.99
C ASN A 592 19.89 -3.97 52.31
N ASN A 593 20.14 -2.70 52.69
CA ASN A 593 19.53 -1.53 52.05
C ASN A 593 20.46 -0.93 51.00
N ARG A 594 19.89 -0.32 49.96
CA ARG A 594 20.67 0.38 48.92
C ARG A 594 21.44 1.55 49.52
N VAL A 595 22.75 1.60 49.26
CA VAL A 595 23.64 2.68 49.75
C VAL A 595 23.29 3.99 49.05
N VAL A 596 22.87 4.99 49.82
CA VAL A 596 22.54 6.33 49.31
C VAL A 596 23.79 7.22 49.32
N LEU A 597 24.15 7.77 48.16
CA LEU A 597 25.25 8.74 48.01
C LEU A 597 24.78 10.18 48.24
N GLY A 598 23.51 10.48 47.96
CA GLY A 598 22.97 11.83 48.17
C GLY A 598 21.47 11.91 47.89
N ARG A 599 20.80 12.87 48.53
CA ARG A 599 19.38 13.20 48.31
C ARG A 599 19.27 14.65 47.83
N GLY A 600 18.61 14.87 46.70
CA GLY A 600 18.37 16.20 46.15
C GLY A 600 16.89 16.44 45.85
N THR A 601 16.56 17.67 45.49
CA THR A 601 15.19 18.11 45.17
C THR A 601 14.52 17.31 44.06
N TYR A 602 15.32 16.72 43.16
CA TYR A 602 14.84 16.00 41.98
C TYR A 602 14.98 14.48 42.07
N GLY A 603 15.48 13.92 43.18
CA GLY A 603 15.67 12.48 43.28
C GLY A 603 16.73 12.04 44.29
N ILE A 604 16.97 10.73 44.33
CA ILE A 604 17.93 10.09 45.22
C ILE A 604 19.04 9.46 44.38
N VAL A 605 20.29 9.65 44.80
CA VAL A 605 21.47 9.04 44.16
C VAL A 605 21.91 7.86 45.01
N TYR A 606 22.01 6.69 44.41
CA TYR A 606 22.49 5.45 45.02
C TYR A 606 23.85 5.06 44.47
N ALA A 607 24.63 4.32 45.27
CA ALA A 607 25.84 3.67 44.81
C ALA A 607 25.48 2.33 44.15
N ALA A 608 26.12 2.02 43.03
CA ALA A 608 25.97 0.77 42.32
C ALA A 608 27.31 0.34 41.72
N ARG A 609 27.36 -0.88 41.20
CA ARG A 609 28.46 -1.38 40.38
C ARG A 609 27.94 -1.87 39.06
N ASP A 610 28.68 -1.57 38.02
CA ASP A 610 28.52 -2.22 36.72
C ASP A 610 28.91 -3.69 36.86
N LYS A 611 28.02 -4.62 36.49
CA LYS A 611 28.27 -6.06 36.61
C LYS A 611 29.38 -6.55 35.67
N LYS A 612 29.55 -5.93 34.51
CA LYS A 612 30.57 -6.30 33.53
C LYS A 612 31.96 -5.85 33.98
N THR A 613 32.08 -4.57 34.33
CA THR A 613 33.39 -3.95 34.61
C THR A 613 33.77 -3.95 36.09
N GLN A 614 32.81 -4.24 36.99
CA GLN A 614 32.95 -4.14 38.44
C GLN A 614 33.33 -2.73 38.94
N VAL A 615 33.22 -1.71 38.08
CA VAL A 615 33.48 -0.32 38.41
C VAL A 615 32.32 0.24 39.21
N ARG A 616 32.63 1.04 40.22
CA ARG A 616 31.64 1.73 41.04
C ARG A 616 31.03 2.91 40.28
N ILE A 617 29.71 2.93 40.18
CA ILE A 617 28.92 3.94 39.47
C ILE A 617 27.87 4.54 40.40
N ALA A 618 27.29 5.67 40.02
CA ALA A 618 26.22 6.35 40.77
C ALA A 618 24.93 6.36 39.95
N ILE A 619 23.83 5.87 40.54
CA ILE A 619 22.51 5.80 39.89
C ILE A 619 21.58 6.83 40.51
N LYS A 620 21.08 7.78 39.71
CA LYS A 620 20.13 8.80 40.16
C LYS A 620 18.71 8.39 39.81
N GLU A 621 17.91 8.04 40.82
CA GLU A 621 16.49 7.74 40.67
C GLU A 621 15.67 9.02 40.82
N ILE A 622 14.91 9.36 39.78
CA ILE A 622 14.01 10.51 39.74
C ILE A 622 12.58 9.96 39.77
N PRO A 623 11.78 10.23 40.82
CA PRO A 623 10.40 9.76 40.88
C PRO A 623 9.56 10.43 39.80
N GLU A 624 9.03 9.66 38.85
CA GLU A 624 8.09 10.15 37.85
C GLU A 624 6.77 10.57 38.52
N LYS A 625 6.41 11.85 38.39
CA LYS A 625 5.03 12.28 38.60
C LYS A 625 4.23 11.82 37.40
N ARG A 626 3.39 10.78 37.56
CA ARG A 626 2.49 10.22 36.52
C ARG A 626 1.97 11.30 35.54
N THR A 627 2.60 11.41 34.38
CA THR A 627 1.99 11.98 33.18
C THR A 627 1.10 10.89 32.57
N GLN A 628 -0.08 11.30 32.11
CA GLN A 628 -1.14 10.42 31.63
C GLN A 628 -0.63 9.41 30.60
N LYS A 629 -1.00 8.15 30.82
CA LYS A 629 -0.74 7.01 29.94
C LYS A 629 -1.22 7.30 28.52
N PHE A 630 -0.30 7.47 27.57
CA PHE A 630 -0.55 7.06 26.19
C PHE A 630 -0.31 5.56 26.09
N SER A 631 -1.39 4.81 25.93
CA SER A 631 -1.39 3.37 25.71
C SER A 631 -0.83 3.04 24.32
N HIS A 632 0.40 2.53 24.25
CA HIS A 632 0.80 1.67 23.15
C HIS A 632 0.52 0.22 23.52
N TYR A 633 -0.51 -0.32 22.87
CA TYR A 633 -0.75 -1.75 22.75
C TYR A 633 0.47 -2.40 22.08
N ARG A 634 1.21 -3.22 22.83
CA ARG A 634 1.85 -4.42 22.31
C ARG A 634 1.31 -5.59 23.11
N GLY A 635 0.36 -6.31 22.52
CA GLY A 635 -0.04 -7.61 23.01
C GLY A 635 1.08 -8.60 22.73
N ASN A 636 1.77 -9.04 23.78
CA ASN A 636 2.46 -10.32 23.76
C ASN A 636 1.54 -11.33 24.42
N GLN A 637 1.05 -12.25 23.60
CA GLN A 637 0.57 -13.56 24.07
C GLN A 637 1.72 -14.22 24.82
N THR A 638 1.48 -14.55 26.08
CA THR A 638 2.20 -15.64 26.73
C THR A 638 1.15 -16.58 27.30
N THR A 639 1.31 -17.82 26.89
CA THR A 639 0.68 -19.05 27.37
C THR A 639 0.78 -19.18 28.88
N GLU A 640 -0.37 -19.38 29.52
CA GLU A 640 -0.64 -20.41 30.53
C GLU A 640 -2.11 -20.84 30.42
#